data_AF-A0A329MNK8-F1
#
_entry.id   AF-A0A329MNK8-F1
#
_cell.length_a   1.000
_cell.length_b   1.000
_cell.length_c   1.000
_cell.angle_alpha   90.00
_cell.angle_beta   90.00
_cell.angle_gamma   90.00
#
_symmetry.space_group_name_H-M   'P 1'
#
loop_
_entity.id
_entity.type
_entity.pdbx_description
1 polymer ?
#
loop_
_entity_poly.entity_id
_entity_poly.type
_entity_poly.pdbx_seq_one_letter_code
_entity_poly.pdbx_strand_id
1 'polypeptide(L)'
;MKNKLMLWTLALVLALAPMIGLARNADAQTPDSPILSQINAVLLLLEQLVASGDVRDPLSKQLENSLQQAKHQLEKGSIQQAGKKIDDFLKHLSNKGMQKNITETAKNLLEEAVQTIRKGEEPNPTPSPTASPTPIPTAEPTAEPTATPTATPTAEPSPTPEPTPELGSIAGLVADAASAPLAGANVQVTGTSLSAITDSAGAYAIHDVPAGSHTVTATKAAYAPFLSSPFQVTNDGTAVINVTLEHMPDFNIVANGQAQSLIVVEPNTDTQIRAAANKLAAYIKKSTNAVLPVLTTTELSQSGNLYDNKVRIYVGMKAPQTETAITGEMQGLADHGFVMWPHEQSISIVGPTAWGTEYGVDEFLERYVGVRWLLPGPDGEDVPLTTNLAVPFEPVKDEPAAISRHFFGMAIHLDWKRDNRIQETISFHHNMNVLFDPAVFADHPEYYPNGVLPTHAYNWQPCFTNETAQAAIARIIQYFNQNPAAKSYSLGMNDSQNFCESYPDNPNYTGQINSMGMLNMSDIYYPWVNQVAEGVLAVHPDKYFGLLAYMNVYDPPTEQLNSHVIPYITDDRMTWVVPAHETVGKGLTELWEAKATNLGFYEYLYGAPYNVPRMYMQQMADNYKYAQDHKVIAHVAELYPNFGEGPKPWISAKLQWNPNLNVDDLTNEWVERAVGAAAAPYLKQYYAYWETFWTTRIFQSSWYQAWLNAANKRNFLNLFDHSYLEIVTKEDMAESRRLLELAVANAGPGKQKTRAQLLLRTFEYYEASALSYPKNGTVNTPANEQAAMVMLDDIEKSYAMAKKRKSLLNEFTGNLILDRPLKEDLYTGAWDGVQRKLIAAVQRYVDTEPANGNVRPRLYKVLEYMDTSMNLTASAVRTTASKETILQSLDFSQGPWTAALPFSEFTVMGSNAAAPVETKVYLLWDNENLYVGYENFDSEVTTNKLIKSTQAPNNWWLSGQDDSVETYVTGTGDVTSGYKGFFTNPNAVKFTYKKTAPNTGPAPDLDTQWQASAQIGTDRWNTIQVIPFSSIGVDLNQTNTLMGFFFRAYHGSTKLLGWGGGAPWKADSFRPVHLVEPANYLQNSSFELGNPQKPNEITLPWRYWGTTVTQRTYEYAHTGTYSLVTSGVDQAAGPYQYTGAITPGKYKAILYYYLPTSATTSGSIQLWTNILQSGGGKITDVRTGNVPFSWAKGQWRKLDYIFEVKPDYNGVAPAQLQVCVTIRDFKTTDRLYIDDFSLYKLAD
;
A
#
# COMPACT_ATOMS: atom_id res chain seq x y z
N MET A 1 24.49 -33.09 17.76
CA MET A 1 23.07 -32.73 17.63
C MET A 1 22.87 -31.24 17.31
N LYS A 2 23.55 -30.29 17.98
CA LYS A 2 23.45 -28.85 17.65
C LYS A 2 23.88 -28.48 16.21
N ASN A 3 24.97 -29.06 15.68
CA ASN A 3 25.40 -28.78 14.29
C ASN A 3 24.52 -29.41 13.20
N LYS A 4 23.73 -30.46 13.50
CA LYS A 4 22.79 -31.05 12.54
C LYS A 4 21.48 -30.25 12.45
N LEU A 5 21.05 -29.64 13.55
CA LEU A 5 19.86 -28.77 13.57
C LEU A 5 20.11 -27.46 12.79
N MET A 6 21.34 -26.94 12.82
CA MET A 6 21.74 -25.72 12.10
C MET A 6 21.84 -25.93 10.57
N LEU A 7 22.41 -27.05 10.13
CA LEU A 7 22.47 -27.45 8.72
C LEU A 7 21.07 -27.71 8.11
N TRP A 8 20.12 -28.20 8.91
CA TRP A 8 18.73 -28.36 8.49
C TRP A 8 17.95 -27.05 8.40
N THR A 9 18.29 -26.04 9.21
CA THR A 9 17.65 -24.72 9.15
C THR A 9 18.17 -23.91 7.95
N LEU A 10 19.45 -24.07 7.58
CA LEU A 10 20.03 -23.43 6.39
C LEU A 10 19.47 -24.01 5.08
N ALA A 11 19.26 -25.34 5.02
CA ALA A 11 18.61 -25.99 3.88
C ALA A 11 17.13 -25.56 3.74
N LEU A 12 16.45 -25.27 4.85
CA LEU A 12 15.06 -24.81 4.84
C LEU A 12 14.93 -23.34 4.38
N VAL A 13 15.92 -22.48 4.67
CA VAL A 13 15.90 -21.06 4.26
C VAL A 13 16.40 -20.88 2.82
N LEU A 14 17.35 -21.69 2.35
CA LEU A 14 17.82 -21.66 0.96
C LEU A 14 16.85 -22.32 -0.03
N ALA A 15 16.05 -23.31 0.41
CA ALA A 15 15.03 -23.96 -0.42
C ALA A 15 13.71 -23.15 -0.57
N LEU A 16 13.60 -21.97 0.04
CA LEU A 16 12.41 -21.11 0.01
C LEU A 16 12.51 -19.93 -0.99
N ALA A 17 13.54 -19.87 -1.84
CA ALA A 17 13.61 -18.91 -2.95
C ALA A 17 13.11 -19.56 -4.26
N PRO A 18 12.06 -19.04 -4.93
CA PRO A 18 11.65 -19.55 -6.23
C PRO A 18 12.67 -19.20 -7.34
N MET A 19 12.84 -20.12 -8.28
CA MET A 19 13.70 -20.03 -9.47
C MET A 19 13.29 -18.88 -10.41
N ILE A 20 14.23 -18.02 -10.79
CA ILE A 20 14.20 -17.23 -12.04
C ILE A 20 15.61 -17.27 -12.65
N GLY A 21 15.68 -17.72 -13.91
CA GLY A 21 16.90 -17.67 -14.72
C GLY A 21 17.27 -16.24 -15.13
N LEU A 22 18.57 -15.98 -15.17
CA LEU A 22 19.21 -14.69 -15.44
C LEU A 22 18.72 -13.98 -16.73
N ALA A 23 18.12 -12.81 -16.56
CA ALA A 23 18.23 -11.68 -17.48
C ALA A 23 18.38 -10.39 -16.65
N ARG A 24 19.13 -9.40 -17.16
CA ARG A 24 19.58 -8.22 -16.42
C ARG A 24 18.41 -7.32 -16.01
N ASN A 25 17.95 -7.41 -14.77
CA ASN A 25 16.85 -6.60 -14.25
C ASN A 25 17.21 -5.12 -14.11
N ALA A 26 16.36 -4.28 -14.68
CA ALA A 26 16.26 -2.84 -14.48
C ALA A 26 15.30 -2.47 -13.32
N ASP A 27 14.91 -3.42 -12.47
CA ASP A 27 13.99 -3.21 -11.33
C ASP A 27 14.71 -2.70 -10.06
N ALA A 28 15.39 -1.56 -10.17
CA ALA A 28 16.08 -0.94 -9.04
C ALA A 28 15.27 0.16 -8.31
N GLN A 29 13.94 0.21 -8.49
CA GLN A 29 13.09 1.22 -7.83
C GLN A 29 11.84 0.71 -7.10
N THR A 30 11.65 -0.60 -6.94
CA THR A 30 10.64 -1.15 -6.03
C THR A 30 11.29 -1.79 -4.79
N PRO A 31 10.61 -1.80 -3.63
CA PRO A 31 11.05 -2.52 -2.42
C PRO A 31 11.24 -4.04 -2.59
N ASP A 32 10.91 -4.60 -3.76
CA ASP A 32 10.86 -6.04 -4.05
C ASP A 32 12.04 -6.50 -4.93
N SER A 33 13.28 -6.07 -4.61
CA SER A 33 14.47 -6.62 -5.27
C SER A 33 14.84 -8.00 -4.69
N PRO A 34 15.06 -9.05 -5.51
CA PRO A 34 15.50 -10.38 -5.05
C PRO A 34 16.77 -10.33 -4.18
N ILE A 35 17.67 -9.39 -4.46
CA ILE A 35 18.92 -9.19 -3.70
C ILE A 35 18.63 -8.63 -2.29
N LEU A 36 17.61 -7.78 -2.15
CA LEU A 36 17.20 -7.22 -0.86
C LEU A 36 16.61 -8.31 0.04
N SER A 37 15.82 -9.23 -0.53
CA SER A 37 15.31 -10.42 0.17
C SER A 37 16.45 -11.32 0.67
N GLN A 38 17.46 -11.57 -0.18
CA GLN A 38 18.62 -12.36 0.22
C GLN A 38 19.46 -11.69 1.33
N ILE A 39 19.65 -10.36 1.31
CA ILE A 39 20.32 -9.64 2.40
C ILE A 39 19.54 -9.75 3.71
N ASN A 40 18.21 -9.64 3.66
CA ASN A 40 17.35 -9.83 4.84
C ASN A 40 17.45 -11.26 5.40
N ALA A 41 17.56 -12.27 4.54
CA ALA A 41 17.77 -13.66 4.96
C ALA A 41 19.13 -13.85 5.67
N VAL A 42 20.20 -13.22 5.19
CA VAL A 42 21.51 -13.27 5.86
C VAL A 42 21.50 -12.50 7.19
N LEU A 43 20.76 -11.38 7.29
CA LEU A 43 20.57 -10.66 8.55
C LEU A 43 19.88 -11.56 9.59
N LEU A 44 18.82 -12.26 9.20
CA LEU A 44 18.11 -13.19 10.08
C LEU A 44 19.01 -14.36 10.53
N LEU A 45 19.80 -14.93 9.61
CA LEU A 45 20.78 -15.97 9.93
C LEU A 45 21.84 -15.45 10.92
N LEU A 46 22.34 -14.23 10.73
CA LEU A 46 23.29 -13.62 11.64
C LEU A 46 22.68 -13.41 13.04
N GLU A 47 21.45 -12.91 13.14
CA GLU A 47 20.74 -12.76 14.42
C GLU A 47 20.59 -14.10 15.15
N GLN A 48 20.25 -15.17 14.43
CA GLN A 48 20.15 -16.51 15.01
C GLN A 48 21.50 -17.03 15.52
N LEU A 49 22.59 -16.80 14.78
CA LEU A 49 23.94 -17.17 15.16
C LEU A 49 24.46 -16.34 16.35
N VAL A 50 24.02 -15.09 16.49
CA VAL A 50 24.29 -14.26 17.66
C VAL A 50 23.52 -14.76 18.87
N ALA A 51 22.23 -15.09 18.70
CA ALA A 51 21.38 -15.62 19.76
C ALA A 51 21.86 -16.99 20.27
N SER A 52 22.42 -17.84 19.41
CA SER A 52 23.03 -19.12 19.80
C SER A 52 24.43 -18.98 20.43
N GLY A 53 25.03 -17.80 20.34
CA GLY A 53 26.38 -17.49 20.82
C GLY A 53 27.51 -18.02 19.92
N ASP A 54 27.18 -18.44 18.70
CA ASP A 54 28.10 -18.93 17.68
C ASP A 54 28.81 -17.80 16.91
N VAL A 55 28.24 -16.58 16.95
CA VAL A 55 28.89 -15.31 16.59
C VAL A 55 28.78 -14.37 17.80
N ARG A 56 29.89 -13.70 18.16
CA ARG A 56 29.96 -12.84 19.35
C ARG A 56 30.52 -11.46 19.03
N ASP A 57 30.23 -10.51 19.91
CA ASP A 57 30.82 -9.17 19.86
C ASP A 57 32.37 -9.25 19.95
N PRO A 58 33.10 -8.37 19.24
CA PRO A 58 32.61 -7.29 18.39
C PRO A 58 32.34 -7.67 16.92
N LEU A 59 32.45 -8.96 16.55
CA LEU A 59 32.36 -9.40 15.15
C LEU A 59 30.92 -9.35 14.62
N SER A 60 29.94 -9.79 15.41
CA SER A 60 28.50 -9.63 15.14
C SER A 60 28.13 -8.22 14.68
N LYS A 61 28.54 -7.19 15.43
CA LYS A 61 28.28 -5.78 15.11
C LYS A 61 28.92 -5.32 13.80
N GLN A 62 30.09 -5.85 13.46
CA GLN A 62 30.75 -5.52 12.19
C GLN A 62 30.01 -6.16 11.01
N LEU A 63 29.61 -7.43 11.15
CA LEU A 63 28.87 -8.18 10.15
C LEU A 63 27.47 -7.58 9.91
N GLU A 64 26.74 -7.26 10.98
CA GLU A 64 25.42 -6.65 10.92
C GLU A 64 25.48 -5.27 10.25
N ASN A 65 26.44 -4.43 10.62
CA ASN A 65 26.60 -3.10 10.04
C ASN A 65 26.94 -3.17 8.53
N SER A 66 27.75 -4.14 8.09
CA SER A 66 28.01 -4.36 6.67
C SER A 66 26.74 -4.75 5.89
N LEU A 67 25.90 -5.64 6.44
CA LEU A 67 24.64 -6.04 5.81
C LEU A 67 23.60 -4.92 5.79
N GLN A 68 23.44 -4.17 6.89
CA GLN A 68 22.55 -3.01 6.95
C GLN A 68 22.98 -1.89 6.00
N GLN A 69 24.29 -1.65 5.86
CA GLN A 69 24.81 -0.72 4.86
C GLN A 69 24.58 -1.25 3.43
N ALA A 70 24.73 -2.54 3.17
CA ALA A 70 24.45 -3.12 1.86
C ALA A 70 22.96 -2.95 1.49
N LYS A 71 22.06 -3.24 2.43
CA LYS A 71 20.61 -2.99 2.33
C LYS A 71 20.29 -1.53 1.99
N HIS A 72 20.83 -0.59 2.77
CA HIS A 72 20.63 0.85 2.54
C HIS A 72 21.14 1.32 1.18
N GLN A 73 22.22 0.72 0.66
CA GLN A 73 22.72 1.05 -0.69
C GLN A 73 21.82 0.49 -1.79
N LEU A 74 21.21 -0.69 -1.60
CA LEU A 74 20.22 -1.24 -2.55
C LEU A 74 18.92 -0.45 -2.55
N GLU A 75 18.42 -0.04 -1.38
CA GLU A 75 17.24 0.83 -1.26
C GLU A 75 17.45 2.20 -1.94
N LYS A 76 18.71 2.59 -2.15
CA LYS A 76 19.12 3.77 -2.94
C LYS A 76 19.43 3.48 -4.41
N GLY A 77 19.15 2.27 -4.90
CA GLY A 77 19.45 1.82 -6.26
C GLY A 77 20.95 1.68 -6.59
N SER A 78 21.83 1.74 -5.58
CA SER A 78 23.30 1.76 -5.75
C SER A 78 23.92 0.36 -5.62
N ILE A 79 23.66 -0.50 -6.62
CA ILE A 79 24.06 -1.92 -6.64
C ILE A 79 25.58 -2.12 -6.44
N GLN A 80 26.42 -1.29 -7.10
CA GLN A 80 27.88 -1.39 -6.93
C GLN A 80 28.35 -1.06 -5.50
N GLN A 81 27.68 -0.12 -4.82
CA GLN A 81 28.02 0.22 -3.44
C GLN A 81 27.53 -0.84 -2.46
N ALA A 82 26.37 -1.44 -2.72
CA ALA A 82 25.90 -2.61 -1.99
C ALA A 82 26.87 -3.79 -2.11
N GLY A 83 27.38 -4.06 -3.32
CA GLY A 83 28.41 -5.08 -3.57
C GLY A 83 29.68 -4.84 -2.75
N LYS A 84 30.14 -3.59 -2.63
CA LYS A 84 31.28 -3.25 -1.76
C LYS A 84 31.02 -3.51 -0.27
N LYS A 85 29.78 -3.33 0.19
CA LYS A 85 29.38 -3.63 1.57
C LYS A 85 29.27 -5.12 1.85
N ILE A 86 28.90 -5.90 0.85
CA ILE A 86 29.01 -7.35 0.86
C ILE A 86 30.48 -7.82 0.86
N ASP A 87 31.37 -7.14 0.14
CA ASP A 87 32.82 -7.41 0.22
C ASP A 87 33.40 -7.05 1.60
N ASP A 88 32.96 -5.93 2.19
CA ASP A 88 33.32 -5.55 3.56
C ASP A 88 32.88 -6.63 4.56
N PHE A 89 31.67 -7.20 4.41
CA PHE A 89 31.19 -8.31 5.22
C PHE A 89 32.14 -9.52 5.17
N LEU A 90 32.50 -9.98 3.96
CA LEU A 90 33.42 -11.10 3.77
C LEU A 90 34.81 -10.81 4.37
N LYS A 91 35.28 -9.56 4.25
CA LYS A 91 36.54 -9.11 4.85
C LYS A 91 36.50 -9.16 6.38
N HIS A 92 35.40 -8.75 7.00
CA HIS A 92 35.20 -8.86 8.45
C HIS A 92 35.17 -10.33 8.88
N LEU A 93 34.47 -11.17 8.12
CA LEU A 93 34.32 -12.60 8.37
C LEU A 93 35.65 -13.38 8.28
N SER A 94 36.51 -13.01 7.32
CA SER A 94 37.85 -13.58 7.12
C SER A 94 38.95 -12.99 8.01
N ASN A 95 38.62 -12.05 8.92
CA ASN A 95 39.63 -11.40 9.76
C ASN A 95 40.23 -12.38 10.79
N LYS A 96 41.52 -12.70 10.64
CA LYS A 96 42.28 -13.63 11.53
C LYS A 96 42.20 -13.25 13.02
N GLY A 97 42.18 -11.96 13.34
CA GLY A 97 42.09 -11.47 14.74
C GLY A 97 40.71 -11.64 15.37
N MET A 98 39.67 -11.87 14.56
CA MET A 98 38.27 -11.98 14.98
C MET A 98 37.76 -13.43 14.99
N GLN A 99 38.56 -14.40 14.54
CA GLN A 99 38.15 -15.81 14.44
C GLN A 99 37.77 -16.44 15.79
N LYS A 100 38.26 -15.90 16.91
CA LYS A 100 37.83 -16.34 18.26
C LYS A 100 36.37 -15.99 18.60
N ASN A 101 35.74 -15.10 17.83
CA ASN A 101 34.38 -14.60 18.05
C ASN A 101 33.36 -15.26 17.11
N ILE A 102 33.77 -16.27 16.36
CA ILE A 102 32.89 -17.02 15.47
C ILE A 102 33.30 -18.49 15.45
N THR A 103 32.34 -19.41 15.43
CA THR A 103 32.65 -20.84 15.23
C THR A 103 32.93 -21.11 13.76
N GLU A 104 33.77 -22.10 13.46
CA GLU A 104 34.09 -22.46 12.06
C GLU A 104 32.82 -22.82 11.26
N THR A 105 31.85 -23.46 11.92
CA THR A 105 30.54 -23.74 11.33
C THR A 105 29.77 -22.47 11.00
N ALA A 106 29.64 -21.52 11.94
CA ALA A 106 28.96 -20.24 11.69
C ALA A 106 29.63 -19.41 10.58
N LYS A 107 30.96 -19.45 10.53
CA LYS A 107 31.74 -18.77 9.49
C LYS A 107 31.43 -19.32 8.10
N ASN A 108 31.45 -20.64 7.94
CA ASN A 108 31.17 -21.28 6.66
C ASN A 108 29.73 -21.02 6.21
N LEU A 109 28.76 -21.05 7.13
CA LEU A 109 27.35 -20.74 6.82
C LEU A 109 27.17 -19.30 6.33
N LEU A 110 27.81 -18.33 7.00
CA LEU A 110 27.75 -16.92 6.60
C LEU A 110 28.52 -16.63 5.30
N GLU A 111 29.66 -17.30 5.06
CA GLU A 111 30.40 -17.19 3.80
C GLU A 111 29.57 -17.75 2.64
N GLU A 112 28.97 -18.94 2.80
CA GLU A 112 28.12 -19.57 1.79
C GLU A 112 26.89 -18.70 1.48
N ALA A 113 26.18 -18.25 2.51
CA ALA A 113 24.99 -17.42 2.35
C ALA A 113 25.30 -16.09 1.62
N VAL A 114 26.43 -15.45 1.90
CA VAL A 114 26.82 -14.21 1.21
C VAL A 114 27.38 -14.45 -0.20
N GLN A 115 27.95 -15.63 -0.48
CA GLN A 115 28.35 -15.99 -1.84
C GLN A 115 27.15 -16.21 -2.77
N THR A 116 25.99 -16.63 -2.25
CA THR A 116 24.74 -16.69 -3.04
C THR A 116 24.29 -15.31 -3.51
N ILE A 117 24.44 -14.28 -2.65
CA ILE A 117 24.19 -12.87 -3.01
C ILE A 117 25.12 -12.40 -4.14
N ARG A 118 26.39 -12.84 -4.14
CA ARG A 118 27.39 -12.43 -5.15
C ARG A 118 27.22 -13.11 -6.52
N LYS A 119 26.64 -14.31 -6.56
CA LYS A 119 26.56 -15.12 -7.78
C LYS A 119 25.22 -15.03 -8.49
N GLY A 120 24.14 -14.67 -7.80
CA GLY A 120 22.79 -14.75 -8.37
C GLY A 120 22.35 -16.18 -8.71
N GLU A 121 23.04 -17.21 -8.19
CA GLU A 121 22.80 -18.65 -8.41
C GLU A 121 23.03 -19.44 -7.11
N GLU A 122 22.36 -20.60 -6.95
CA GLU A 122 22.41 -21.51 -5.79
C GLU A 122 23.80 -22.15 -5.55
N PRO A 123 24.13 -22.59 -4.30
CA PRO A 123 25.36 -23.32 -4.01
C PRO A 123 25.28 -24.80 -4.49
N ASN A 124 26.26 -25.20 -5.32
CA ASN A 124 26.41 -26.56 -5.84
C ASN A 124 27.14 -27.47 -4.82
N PRO A 125 26.67 -28.70 -4.52
CA PRO A 125 27.35 -29.64 -3.63
C PRO A 125 28.70 -30.15 -4.18
N THR A 126 29.74 -30.11 -3.35
CA THR A 126 31.12 -30.57 -3.64
C THR A 126 31.19 -32.09 -3.91
N PRO A 127 32.02 -32.59 -4.85
CA PRO A 127 32.03 -33.99 -5.26
C PRO A 127 32.92 -34.89 -4.38
N SER A 128 32.57 -36.18 -4.29
CA SER A 128 33.46 -37.26 -3.81
C SER A 128 33.89 -38.16 -4.99
N PRO A 129 35.06 -38.83 -4.92
CA PRO A 129 35.88 -39.14 -6.09
C PRO A 129 35.46 -40.42 -6.83
N THR A 130 35.58 -40.35 -8.15
CA THR A 130 35.43 -41.44 -9.12
C THR A 130 36.64 -42.39 -9.11
N ALA A 131 36.40 -43.69 -9.28
CA ALA A 131 37.35 -44.62 -9.89
C ALA A 131 36.69 -45.28 -11.13
N SER A 132 37.51 -45.44 -12.16
CA SER A 132 37.23 -45.66 -13.60
C SER A 132 37.43 -47.16 -13.99
N PRO A 133 37.48 -47.63 -15.27
CA PRO A 133 36.40 -47.79 -16.28
C PRO A 133 36.37 -49.16 -17.04
N THR A 134 35.41 -49.27 -17.99
CA THR A 134 35.38 -50.01 -19.31
C THR A 134 35.06 -51.53 -19.38
N PRO A 135 34.68 -52.14 -20.55
CA PRO A 135 33.92 -51.69 -21.76
C PRO A 135 32.90 -52.73 -22.40
N ILE A 136 31.81 -52.23 -23.07
CA ILE A 136 31.25 -52.60 -24.44
C ILE A 136 30.64 -54.03 -24.68
N PRO A 137 29.75 -54.36 -25.69
CA PRO A 137 28.79 -53.62 -26.56
C PRO A 137 27.32 -54.18 -26.65
N THR A 138 26.41 -53.27 -27.02
CA THR A 138 25.40 -53.26 -28.13
C THR A 138 24.86 -54.56 -28.78
N ALA A 139 23.51 -54.64 -28.88
CA ALA A 139 22.77 -54.90 -30.14
C ALA A 139 21.26 -54.53 -30.01
N GLU A 140 20.81 -53.59 -30.85
CA GLU A 140 19.43 -53.41 -31.34
C GLU A 140 19.34 -54.05 -32.77
N PRO A 141 18.19 -54.25 -33.47
CA PRO A 141 17.00 -53.37 -33.51
C PRO A 141 15.58 -54.02 -33.68
N THR A 142 14.57 -53.21 -33.35
CA THR A 142 13.28 -52.87 -34.00
C THR A 142 12.63 -53.74 -35.11
N ALA A 143 11.29 -53.89 -35.06
CA ALA A 143 10.37 -53.59 -36.19
C ALA A 143 8.87 -53.51 -35.77
N GLU A 144 8.16 -52.64 -36.48
CA GLU A 144 6.81 -52.07 -36.38
C GLU A 144 5.58 -52.99 -36.69
N PRO A 145 4.32 -52.49 -36.55
CA PRO A 145 3.07 -53.26 -36.52
C PRO A 145 2.33 -53.36 -37.87
N THR A 146 1.42 -54.33 -38.01
CA THR A 146 0.50 -54.43 -39.17
C THR A 146 -0.94 -54.79 -38.76
N ALA A 147 -1.86 -54.25 -39.57
CA ALA A 147 -3.31 -54.12 -39.51
C ALA A 147 -4.22 -55.35 -39.26
N THR A 148 -5.42 -54.99 -38.81
CA THR A 148 -6.71 -55.70 -38.61
C THR A 148 -7.14 -56.67 -39.72
N PRO A 149 -8.05 -57.62 -39.43
CA PRO A 149 -9.38 -57.47 -40.06
C PRO A 149 -10.59 -57.86 -39.19
N THR A 150 -11.68 -57.17 -39.49
CA THR A 150 -13.08 -57.35 -39.08
C THR A 150 -13.67 -58.68 -39.59
N ALA A 151 -14.47 -59.37 -38.76
CA ALA A 151 -15.40 -60.42 -39.19
C ALA A 151 -16.75 -60.31 -38.45
N THR A 152 -17.83 -60.35 -39.24
CA THR A 152 -19.26 -60.32 -38.89
C THR A 152 -19.72 -61.68 -38.30
N PRO A 153 -20.77 -61.73 -37.43
CA PRO A 153 -21.05 -62.91 -36.59
C PRO A 153 -21.84 -64.00 -37.33
N THR A 154 -21.56 -65.26 -36.99
CA THR A 154 -22.32 -66.45 -37.42
C THR A 154 -22.77 -67.22 -36.18
N ALA A 155 -24.02 -67.70 -36.19
CA ALA A 155 -24.74 -68.30 -35.06
C ALA A 155 -24.08 -69.57 -34.47
N GLU A 156 -24.04 -69.64 -33.14
CA GLU A 156 -23.67 -70.82 -32.34
C GLU A 156 -24.85 -71.79 -32.13
N PRO A 157 -24.60 -73.08 -31.88
CA PRO A 157 -25.62 -74.09 -31.65
C PRO A 157 -26.25 -73.98 -30.25
N SER A 158 -27.55 -74.27 -30.19
CA SER A 158 -28.39 -74.30 -29.00
C SER A 158 -27.84 -75.20 -27.88
N PRO A 159 -27.73 -74.72 -26.63
CA PRO A 159 -27.47 -75.58 -25.48
C PRO A 159 -28.74 -76.32 -25.04
N THR A 160 -28.52 -77.53 -24.53
CA THR A 160 -29.45 -78.40 -23.80
C THR A 160 -30.01 -77.66 -22.56
N PRO A 161 -31.30 -77.81 -22.18
CA PRO A 161 -31.86 -77.10 -21.03
C PRO A 161 -31.16 -77.53 -19.73
N GLU A 162 -30.42 -76.59 -19.15
CA GLU A 162 -29.88 -76.63 -17.80
C GLU A 162 -31.06 -76.50 -16.80
N PRO A 163 -31.07 -77.21 -15.65
CA PRO A 163 -32.13 -77.07 -14.66
C PRO A 163 -32.29 -75.61 -14.29
N THR A 164 -33.52 -75.11 -14.35
CA THR A 164 -33.84 -73.73 -13.94
C THR A 164 -33.36 -73.53 -12.51
N PRO A 165 -32.44 -72.58 -12.25
CA PRO A 165 -31.98 -72.35 -10.89
C PRO A 165 -33.18 -71.94 -10.04
N GLU A 166 -33.35 -72.62 -8.91
CA GLU A 166 -34.31 -72.21 -7.89
C GLU A 166 -33.81 -70.89 -7.29
N LEU A 167 -34.59 -69.82 -7.42
CA LEU A 167 -34.22 -68.46 -6.98
C LEU A 167 -35.23 -67.96 -5.95
N GLY A 168 -34.77 -67.13 -5.03
CA GLY A 168 -35.57 -66.41 -4.04
C GLY A 168 -35.13 -64.95 -3.92
N SER A 169 -35.51 -64.31 -2.82
CA SER A 169 -35.14 -62.92 -2.52
C SER A 169 -34.70 -62.76 -1.07
N ILE A 170 -34.00 -61.68 -0.78
CA ILE A 170 -33.64 -61.24 0.57
C ILE A 170 -34.17 -59.81 0.74
N ALA A 171 -34.83 -59.51 1.86
CA ALA A 171 -35.26 -58.15 2.17
C ALA A 171 -35.02 -57.83 3.65
N GLY A 172 -35.01 -56.56 4.03
CA GLY A 172 -34.88 -56.19 5.43
C GLY A 172 -34.66 -54.70 5.65
N LEU A 173 -34.40 -54.35 6.91
CA LEU A 173 -34.06 -53.00 7.35
C LEU A 173 -32.63 -52.95 7.88
N VAL A 174 -31.91 -51.87 7.59
CA VAL A 174 -30.64 -51.53 8.22
C VAL A 174 -30.87 -50.31 9.12
N ALA A 175 -30.47 -50.42 10.39
CA ALA A 175 -30.56 -49.35 11.38
C ALA A 175 -29.29 -49.27 12.23
N ASP A 176 -29.09 -48.16 12.95
CA ASP A 176 -28.03 -48.05 13.94
C ASP A 176 -28.43 -48.68 15.29
N ALA A 177 -27.50 -48.71 16.25
CA ALA A 177 -27.74 -49.22 17.60
C ALA A 177 -28.82 -48.44 18.38
N ALA A 178 -29.14 -47.20 17.98
CA ALA A 178 -30.25 -46.40 18.52
C ALA A 178 -31.58 -46.64 17.79
N SER A 179 -31.63 -47.62 16.87
CA SER A 179 -32.77 -47.96 16.02
C SER A 179 -33.16 -46.87 15.01
N ALA A 180 -32.27 -45.92 14.71
CA ALA A 180 -32.47 -44.97 13.62
C ALA A 180 -32.18 -45.67 12.27
N PRO A 181 -33.06 -45.52 11.25
CA PRO A 181 -32.85 -46.15 9.95
C PRO A 181 -31.63 -45.58 9.24
N LEU A 182 -30.84 -46.46 8.60
CA LEU A 182 -29.60 -46.09 7.92
C LEU A 182 -29.77 -46.16 6.41
N ALA A 183 -30.06 -45.01 5.80
CA ALA A 183 -30.10 -44.89 4.34
C ALA A 183 -28.71 -44.99 3.71
N GLY A 184 -28.61 -45.57 2.51
CA GLY A 184 -27.36 -45.66 1.76
C GLY A 184 -26.35 -46.72 2.23
N ALA A 185 -26.72 -47.58 3.18
CA ALA A 185 -25.95 -48.79 3.50
C ALA A 185 -26.02 -49.81 2.34
N ASN A 186 -24.89 -50.41 1.99
CA ASN A 186 -24.81 -51.48 0.99
C ASN A 186 -24.97 -52.84 1.67
N VAL A 187 -25.94 -53.63 1.23
CA VAL A 187 -26.14 -55.01 1.65
C VAL A 187 -25.82 -55.95 0.50
N GLN A 188 -24.83 -56.81 0.67
CA GLN A 188 -24.35 -57.74 -0.36
C GLN A 188 -24.49 -59.18 0.11
N VAL A 189 -24.96 -60.07 -0.77
CA VAL A 189 -24.93 -61.51 -0.53
C VAL A 189 -23.50 -62.01 -0.68
N THR A 190 -22.94 -62.53 0.41
CA THR A 190 -21.52 -62.86 0.54
C THR A 190 -21.11 -63.89 -0.51
N GLY A 191 -20.01 -63.62 -1.23
CA GLY A 191 -19.52 -64.51 -2.29
C GLY A 191 -20.24 -64.36 -3.64
N THR A 192 -21.14 -63.38 -3.79
CA THR A 192 -21.82 -63.06 -5.05
C THR A 192 -21.73 -61.56 -5.38
N SER A 193 -22.13 -61.16 -6.58
CA SER A 193 -22.31 -59.75 -6.96
C SER A 193 -23.67 -59.17 -6.58
N LEU A 194 -24.58 -59.97 -6.03
CA LEU A 194 -25.94 -59.55 -5.69
C LEU A 194 -25.91 -58.62 -4.48
N SER A 195 -26.43 -57.40 -4.64
CA SER A 195 -26.45 -56.38 -3.60
C SER A 195 -27.62 -55.41 -3.75
N ALA A 196 -27.92 -54.66 -2.69
CA ALA A 196 -28.88 -53.57 -2.68
C ALA A 196 -28.39 -52.42 -1.79
N ILE A 197 -28.77 -51.19 -2.14
CA ILE A 197 -28.57 -50.00 -1.32
C ILE A 197 -29.87 -49.69 -0.59
N THR A 198 -29.77 -49.40 0.69
CA THR A 198 -30.93 -49.07 1.54
C THR A 198 -31.51 -47.69 1.22
N ASP A 199 -32.84 -47.58 1.30
CA ASP A 199 -33.58 -46.33 1.09
C ASP A 199 -33.62 -45.42 2.35
N SER A 200 -34.35 -44.31 2.29
CA SER A 200 -34.52 -43.36 3.43
C SER A 200 -35.11 -43.98 4.70
N ALA A 201 -35.82 -45.11 4.59
CA ALA A 201 -36.36 -45.86 5.71
C ALA A 201 -35.42 -47.00 6.16
N GLY A 202 -34.22 -47.09 5.57
CA GLY A 202 -33.25 -48.15 5.82
C GLY A 202 -33.62 -49.48 5.15
N ALA A 203 -34.63 -49.52 4.27
CA ALA A 203 -35.11 -50.76 3.68
C ALA A 203 -34.30 -51.18 2.45
N TYR A 204 -34.09 -52.48 2.27
CA TYR A 204 -33.44 -53.06 1.09
C TYR A 204 -34.15 -54.34 0.62
N ALA A 205 -34.00 -54.64 -0.67
CA ALA A 205 -34.43 -55.91 -1.27
C ALA A 205 -33.44 -56.35 -2.37
N ILE A 206 -33.00 -57.60 -2.31
CA ILE A 206 -32.10 -58.26 -3.27
C ILE A 206 -32.88 -59.43 -3.89
N HIS A 207 -33.05 -59.41 -5.20
CA HIS A 207 -33.77 -60.43 -5.96
C HIS A 207 -32.81 -61.42 -6.62
N ASP A 208 -33.36 -62.49 -7.19
CA ASP A 208 -32.62 -63.50 -7.96
C ASP A 208 -31.49 -64.18 -7.17
N VAL A 209 -31.69 -64.36 -5.85
CA VAL A 209 -30.72 -65.01 -4.97
C VAL A 209 -30.91 -66.53 -5.06
N PRO A 210 -29.88 -67.32 -5.41
CA PRO A 210 -30.01 -68.78 -5.49
C PRO A 210 -30.59 -69.40 -4.21
N ALA A 211 -31.46 -70.39 -4.32
CA ALA A 211 -31.95 -71.11 -3.15
C ALA A 211 -30.79 -71.83 -2.44
N GLY A 212 -30.75 -71.75 -1.10
CA GLY A 212 -29.69 -72.34 -0.29
C GLY A 212 -29.28 -71.47 0.91
N SER A 213 -28.17 -71.86 1.54
CA SER A 213 -27.61 -71.16 2.70
C SER A 213 -26.76 -69.96 2.27
N HIS A 214 -27.10 -68.77 2.76
CA HIS A 214 -26.39 -67.53 2.45
C HIS A 214 -26.06 -66.73 3.71
N THR A 215 -25.11 -65.81 3.57
CA THR A 215 -24.87 -64.73 4.54
C THR A 215 -24.92 -63.41 3.81
N VAL A 216 -25.35 -62.34 4.48
CA VAL A 216 -25.23 -60.98 3.95
C VAL A 216 -24.17 -60.21 4.72
N THR A 217 -23.39 -59.43 3.98
CA THR A 217 -22.52 -58.41 4.54
C THR A 217 -23.18 -57.06 4.34
N ALA A 218 -23.31 -56.28 5.40
CA ALA A 218 -23.82 -54.92 5.33
C ALA A 218 -22.72 -53.94 5.72
N THR A 219 -22.52 -52.91 4.89
CA THR A 219 -21.48 -51.89 5.07
C THR A 219 -22.05 -50.49 4.90
N LYS A 220 -21.55 -49.56 5.72
CA LYS A 220 -21.81 -48.12 5.61
C LYS A 220 -20.61 -47.37 6.16
N ALA A 221 -20.22 -46.26 5.53
CA ALA A 221 -19.17 -45.38 6.04
C ALA A 221 -19.50 -44.94 7.48
N ALA A 222 -18.49 -44.83 8.34
CA ALA A 222 -18.60 -44.59 9.80
C ALA A 222 -19.13 -45.76 10.64
N TYR A 223 -19.48 -46.91 10.06
CA TYR A 223 -19.99 -48.07 10.79
C TYR A 223 -19.12 -49.32 10.61
N ALA A 224 -19.07 -50.15 11.64
CA ALA A 224 -18.43 -51.46 11.56
C ALA A 224 -19.19 -52.36 10.56
N PRO A 225 -18.48 -53.08 9.66
CA PRO A 225 -19.12 -54.00 8.73
C PRO A 225 -19.82 -55.12 9.51
N PHE A 226 -21.07 -55.41 9.16
CA PHE A 226 -21.84 -56.49 9.76
C PHE A 226 -21.86 -57.70 8.83
N LEU A 227 -21.61 -58.89 9.38
CA LEU A 227 -21.81 -60.16 8.69
C LEU A 227 -22.92 -60.93 9.40
N SER A 228 -23.98 -61.29 8.68
CA SER A 228 -25.08 -62.07 9.24
C SER A 228 -24.63 -63.49 9.60
N SER A 229 -25.34 -64.11 10.55
CA SER A 229 -25.31 -65.58 10.63
C SER A 229 -25.90 -66.20 9.35
N PRO A 230 -25.50 -67.43 8.98
CA PRO A 230 -26.08 -68.11 7.82
C PRO A 230 -27.60 -68.27 7.93
N PHE A 231 -28.33 -68.00 6.86
CA PHE A 231 -29.78 -68.16 6.75
C PHE A 231 -30.16 -68.83 5.43
N GLN A 232 -31.38 -69.35 5.34
CA GLN A 232 -31.87 -70.06 4.15
C GLN A 232 -32.70 -69.16 3.25
N VAL A 233 -32.41 -69.18 1.96
CA VAL A 233 -33.28 -68.66 0.90
C VAL A 233 -33.96 -69.86 0.23
N THR A 234 -35.30 -69.87 0.20
CA THR A 234 -36.07 -70.93 -0.48
C THR A 234 -36.51 -70.47 -1.86
N ASN A 235 -36.77 -71.40 -2.78
CA ASN A 235 -37.35 -71.09 -4.09
C ASN A 235 -38.65 -70.26 -3.94
N ASP A 236 -38.77 -69.17 -4.70
CA ASP A 236 -39.86 -68.17 -4.65
C ASP A 236 -40.11 -67.52 -3.27
N GLY A 237 -39.23 -67.75 -2.28
CA GLY A 237 -39.34 -67.22 -0.92
C GLY A 237 -38.51 -65.95 -0.70
N THR A 238 -38.94 -65.11 0.25
CA THR A 238 -38.15 -63.95 0.69
C THR A 238 -37.64 -64.17 2.11
N ALA A 239 -36.31 -64.21 2.28
CA ALA A 239 -35.68 -64.22 3.59
C ALA A 239 -35.60 -62.79 4.15
N VAL A 240 -36.11 -62.57 5.38
CA VAL A 240 -36.10 -61.25 6.02
C VAL A 240 -34.91 -61.14 6.98
N ILE A 241 -33.97 -60.25 6.69
CA ILE A 241 -32.76 -60.04 7.50
C ILE A 241 -32.64 -58.56 7.87
N ASN A 242 -32.94 -58.25 9.12
CA ASN A 242 -32.69 -56.91 9.66
C ASN A 242 -31.26 -56.82 10.19
N VAL A 243 -30.60 -55.71 9.90
CA VAL A 243 -29.20 -55.43 10.25
C VAL A 243 -29.17 -54.26 11.22
N THR A 244 -28.40 -54.43 12.30
CA THR A 244 -27.99 -53.32 13.16
C THR A 244 -26.50 -53.07 12.95
N LEU A 245 -26.14 -51.88 12.49
CA LEU A 245 -24.74 -51.46 12.35
C LEU A 245 -24.31 -50.67 13.58
N GLU A 246 -23.10 -50.95 14.07
CA GLU A 246 -22.48 -50.21 15.17
C GLU A 246 -21.62 -49.07 14.63
N HIS A 247 -21.80 -47.86 15.16
CA HIS A 247 -20.97 -46.71 14.78
C HIS A 247 -19.54 -46.91 15.29
N MET A 248 -18.55 -46.62 14.44
CA MET A 248 -17.15 -46.68 14.82
C MET A 248 -16.83 -45.61 15.88
N PRO A 249 -16.00 -45.91 16.89
CA PRO A 249 -15.69 -44.94 17.93
C PRO A 249 -14.86 -43.78 17.36
N ASP A 250 -15.13 -42.57 17.86
CA ASP A 250 -14.33 -41.39 17.53
C ASP A 250 -12.86 -41.55 17.94
N PHE A 251 -11.97 -40.94 17.16
CA PHE A 251 -10.56 -40.88 17.49
C PHE A 251 -10.31 -39.87 18.59
N ASN A 252 -9.91 -40.35 19.76
CA ASN A 252 -9.35 -39.49 20.79
C ASN A 252 -7.92 -39.08 20.37
N ILE A 253 -7.77 -37.84 19.92
CA ILE A 253 -6.47 -37.24 19.57
C ILE A 253 -5.78 -36.75 20.84
N VAL A 254 -6.53 -36.08 21.71
CA VAL A 254 -6.11 -35.68 23.04
C VAL A 254 -7.22 -36.03 24.02
N ALA A 255 -6.87 -36.66 25.14
CA ALA A 255 -7.80 -36.96 26.22
C ALA A 255 -7.18 -36.53 27.56
N ASN A 256 -7.93 -35.76 28.34
CA ASN A 256 -7.50 -35.20 29.63
C ASN A 256 -6.14 -34.47 29.57
N GLY A 257 -5.91 -33.71 28.50
CA GLY A 257 -4.67 -32.96 28.26
C GLY A 257 -3.46 -33.83 27.90
N GLN A 258 -3.65 -35.13 27.65
CA GLN A 258 -2.59 -36.06 27.27
C GLN A 258 -2.74 -36.49 25.81
N ALA A 259 -1.63 -36.51 25.07
CA ALA A 259 -1.61 -36.96 23.69
C ALA A 259 -2.02 -38.43 23.59
N GLN A 260 -3.08 -38.71 22.84
CA GLN A 260 -3.56 -40.05 22.52
C GLN A 260 -3.25 -40.44 21.07
N SER A 261 -2.63 -39.53 20.33
CA SER A 261 -2.21 -39.72 18.95
C SER A 261 -0.76 -39.29 18.70
N LEU A 262 -0.30 -39.59 17.49
CA LEU A 262 0.94 -39.10 16.88
C LEU A 262 0.69 -38.73 15.42
N ILE A 263 1.56 -37.91 14.87
CA ILE A 263 1.54 -37.53 13.45
C ILE A 263 2.66 -38.28 12.73
N VAL A 264 2.34 -38.83 11.57
CA VAL A 264 3.24 -39.68 10.78
C VAL A 264 3.37 -39.13 9.37
N VAL A 265 4.60 -38.99 8.88
CA VAL A 265 4.92 -38.55 7.51
C VAL A 265 5.89 -39.52 6.82
N GLU A 266 6.03 -39.45 5.51
CA GLU A 266 7.08 -40.23 4.82
C GLU A 266 8.49 -39.62 5.03
N PRO A 267 9.57 -40.42 5.06
CA PRO A 267 10.93 -39.95 5.30
C PRO A 267 11.40 -38.87 4.31
N ASN A 268 11.09 -39.07 3.03
CA ASN A 268 11.47 -38.17 1.93
C ASN A 268 10.27 -37.35 1.43
N THR A 269 9.33 -37.02 2.31
CA THR A 269 8.19 -36.18 1.94
C THR A 269 8.60 -34.75 1.62
N ASP A 270 7.76 -34.07 0.84
CA ASP A 270 7.91 -32.67 0.46
C ASP A 270 8.05 -31.76 1.69
N THR A 271 8.87 -30.70 1.60
CA THR A 271 9.11 -29.77 2.72
C THR A 271 7.84 -29.06 3.18
N GLN A 272 6.91 -28.78 2.26
CA GLN A 272 5.60 -28.22 2.55
C GLN A 272 4.72 -29.20 3.33
N ILE A 273 4.69 -30.48 2.95
CA ILE A 273 3.95 -31.52 3.69
C ILE A 273 4.50 -31.65 5.12
N ARG A 274 5.83 -31.65 5.26
CA ARG A 274 6.47 -31.68 6.58
C ARG A 274 6.12 -30.43 7.40
N ALA A 275 6.08 -29.25 6.78
CA ALA A 275 5.67 -28.03 7.43
C ALA A 275 4.19 -28.10 7.88
N ALA A 276 3.30 -28.64 7.05
CA ALA A 276 1.89 -28.86 7.39
C ALA A 276 1.72 -29.81 8.59
N ALA A 277 2.45 -30.94 8.61
CA ALA A 277 2.44 -31.87 9.75
C ALA A 277 2.92 -31.19 11.06
N ASN A 278 3.95 -30.34 10.98
CA ASN A 278 4.41 -29.56 12.12
C ASN A 278 3.41 -28.48 12.54
N LYS A 279 2.73 -27.84 11.59
CA LYS A 279 1.64 -26.88 11.84
C LYS A 279 0.51 -27.55 12.61
N LEU A 280 0.09 -28.75 12.18
CA LEU A 280 -0.91 -29.55 12.88
C LEU A 280 -0.53 -29.80 14.35
N ALA A 281 0.70 -30.28 14.58
CA ALA A 281 1.22 -30.50 15.93
C ALA A 281 1.24 -29.21 16.77
N ALA A 282 1.67 -28.09 16.17
CA ALA A 282 1.78 -26.81 16.84
C ALA A 282 0.41 -26.25 17.26
N TYR A 283 -0.61 -26.32 16.40
CA TYR A 283 -1.95 -25.82 16.74
C TYR A 283 -2.68 -26.73 17.72
N ILE A 284 -2.54 -28.06 17.61
CA ILE A 284 -3.08 -28.98 18.64
C ILE A 284 -2.44 -28.68 20.00
N LYS A 285 -1.13 -28.41 20.04
CA LYS A 285 -0.45 -27.98 21.28
C LYS A 285 -0.97 -26.62 21.77
N LYS A 286 -1.16 -25.63 20.90
CA LYS A 286 -1.73 -24.32 21.28
C LYS A 286 -3.12 -24.48 21.91
N SER A 287 -3.95 -25.35 21.35
CA SER A 287 -5.32 -25.59 21.82
C SER A 287 -5.39 -26.43 23.08
N THR A 288 -4.58 -27.49 23.18
CA THR A 288 -4.74 -28.54 24.20
C THR A 288 -3.63 -28.64 25.23
N ASN A 289 -2.53 -27.93 25.00
CA ASN A 289 -1.25 -28.05 25.71
C ASN A 289 -0.56 -29.43 25.57
N ALA A 290 -1.16 -30.40 24.87
CA ALA A 290 -0.56 -31.70 24.60
C ALA A 290 0.42 -31.63 23.42
N VAL A 291 1.56 -32.32 23.54
CA VAL A 291 2.56 -32.41 22.46
C VAL A 291 2.38 -33.75 21.74
N LEU A 292 2.01 -33.70 20.46
CA LEU A 292 1.97 -34.87 19.59
C LEU A 292 3.36 -35.10 18.99
N PRO A 293 3.93 -36.31 19.08
CA PRO A 293 5.13 -36.67 18.33
C PRO A 293 4.87 -36.56 16.82
N VAL A 294 5.83 -36.01 16.08
CA VAL A 294 5.86 -36.05 14.61
C VAL A 294 6.99 -36.99 14.20
N LEU A 295 6.65 -38.12 13.60
CA LEU A 295 7.60 -39.17 13.23
C LEU A 295 7.53 -39.48 11.73
N THR A 296 8.63 -39.94 11.17
CA THR A 296 8.61 -40.61 9.87
C THR A 296 8.12 -42.05 10.00
N THR A 297 7.64 -42.68 8.92
CA THR A 297 7.30 -44.12 8.91
C THR A 297 8.48 -44.99 9.37
N THR A 298 9.71 -44.62 8.99
CA THR A 298 10.95 -45.25 9.48
C THR A 298 11.12 -45.09 10.99
N GLU A 299 11.01 -43.87 11.53
CA GLU A 299 11.15 -43.63 12.98
C GLU A 299 10.05 -44.33 13.79
N LEU A 300 8.83 -44.39 13.25
CA LEU A 300 7.72 -45.13 13.86
C LEU A 300 8.06 -46.62 13.95
N SER A 301 8.52 -47.26 12.87
CA SER A 301 8.92 -48.67 12.90
C SER A 301 10.07 -48.94 13.87
N GLN A 302 11.01 -48.00 14.02
CA GLN A 302 12.13 -48.08 14.97
C GLN A 302 11.71 -47.87 16.43
N SER A 303 10.51 -47.34 16.68
CA SER A 303 9.99 -47.07 18.02
C SER A 303 9.42 -48.31 18.72
N GLY A 304 9.34 -49.46 18.04
CA GLY A 304 8.74 -50.68 18.56
C GLY A 304 7.28 -50.45 19.00
N ASN A 305 6.87 -51.07 20.11
CA ASN A 305 5.48 -51.05 20.56
C ASN A 305 5.08 -49.77 21.32
N LEU A 306 5.94 -48.74 21.35
CA LEU A 306 5.73 -47.52 22.14
C LEU A 306 4.42 -46.77 21.78
N TYR A 307 4.02 -46.86 20.50
CA TYR A 307 2.88 -46.12 19.96
C TYR A 307 1.73 -47.03 19.47
N ASP A 308 1.75 -48.33 19.78
CA ASP A 308 0.74 -49.29 19.28
C ASP A 308 -0.69 -48.93 19.70
N ASN A 309 -0.84 -48.37 20.91
CA ASN A 309 -2.14 -47.97 21.45
C ASN A 309 -2.51 -46.50 21.13
N LYS A 310 -1.80 -45.85 20.21
CA LYS A 310 -2.02 -44.43 19.86
C LYS A 310 -2.67 -44.30 18.48
N VAL A 311 -3.57 -43.33 18.33
CA VAL A 311 -4.15 -42.99 17.02
C VAL A 311 -3.07 -42.43 16.11
N ARG A 312 -2.98 -42.94 14.88
CA ARG A 312 -2.00 -42.46 13.89
C ARG A 312 -2.65 -41.45 12.96
N ILE A 313 -2.11 -40.23 12.91
CA ILE A 313 -2.51 -39.22 11.92
C ILE A 313 -1.47 -39.22 10.81
N TYR A 314 -1.78 -39.82 9.66
CA TYR A 314 -0.90 -39.79 8.50
C TYR A 314 -1.10 -38.47 7.73
N VAL A 315 -0.02 -37.78 7.38
CA VAL A 315 -0.06 -36.55 6.58
C VAL A 315 0.87 -36.71 5.39
N GLY A 316 0.33 -36.66 4.17
CA GLY A 316 1.12 -36.81 2.95
C GLY A 316 0.29 -37.04 1.69
N MET A 317 0.92 -37.49 0.62
CA MET A 317 0.23 -37.81 -0.65
C MET A 317 -0.18 -39.29 -0.75
N LYS A 318 0.00 -40.06 0.33
CA LYS A 318 -0.34 -41.48 0.43
C LYS A 318 -1.00 -41.74 1.76
N ALA A 319 -1.90 -42.71 1.77
CA ALA A 319 -2.55 -43.21 2.97
C ALA A 319 -2.20 -44.69 3.14
N PRO A 320 -1.27 -45.01 4.05
CA PRO A 320 -0.91 -46.38 4.33
C PRO A 320 -2.13 -47.25 4.63
N GLN A 321 -2.17 -48.46 4.08
CA GLN A 321 -3.20 -49.50 4.31
C GLN A 321 -4.55 -49.24 3.63
N THR A 322 -4.80 -48.04 3.12
CA THR A 322 -6.05 -47.67 2.44
C THR A 322 -5.84 -47.11 1.04
N GLU A 323 -4.69 -47.38 0.41
CA GLU A 323 -4.33 -46.81 -0.88
C GLU A 323 -5.38 -47.06 -1.95
N THR A 324 -5.91 -48.29 -2.03
CA THR A 324 -6.93 -48.65 -3.03
C THR A 324 -8.24 -47.87 -2.83
N ALA A 325 -8.69 -47.73 -1.58
CA ALA A 325 -9.93 -47.01 -1.27
C ALA A 325 -9.79 -45.51 -1.58
N ILE A 326 -8.68 -44.90 -1.16
CA ILE A 326 -8.45 -43.48 -1.36
C ILE A 326 -8.14 -43.13 -2.82
N THR A 327 -7.49 -44.01 -3.58
CA THR A 327 -7.20 -43.75 -5.00
C THR A 327 -8.49 -43.44 -5.78
N GLY A 328 -9.60 -44.11 -5.45
CA GLY A 328 -10.91 -43.80 -6.03
C GLY A 328 -11.44 -42.44 -5.58
N GLU A 329 -11.34 -42.10 -4.30
CA GLU A 329 -11.80 -40.81 -3.76
C GLU A 329 -11.00 -39.62 -4.30
N MET A 330 -9.71 -39.82 -4.57
CA MET A 330 -8.80 -38.82 -5.10
C MET A 330 -8.95 -38.61 -6.61
N GLN A 331 -9.61 -39.53 -7.31
CA GLN A 331 -9.79 -39.43 -8.75
C GLN A 331 -10.67 -38.22 -9.09
N GLY A 332 -10.15 -37.34 -9.95
CA GLY A 332 -10.85 -36.15 -10.42
C GLY A 332 -10.83 -34.95 -9.48
N LEU A 333 -10.19 -35.04 -8.31
CA LEU A 333 -9.99 -33.89 -7.41
C LEU A 333 -9.08 -32.83 -8.05
N ALA A 334 -9.40 -31.55 -7.83
CA ALA A 334 -8.51 -30.45 -8.15
C ALA A 334 -7.19 -30.53 -7.35
N ASP A 335 -6.11 -29.93 -7.86
CA ASP A 335 -4.75 -29.99 -7.26
C ASP A 335 -4.72 -29.59 -5.78
N HIS A 336 -5.61 -28.69 -5.36
CA HIS A 336 -5.75 -28.18 -3.99
C HIS A 336 -6.82 -28.91 -3.14
N GLY A 337 -7.52 -29.90 -3.70
CA GLY A 337 -8.47 -30.73 -2.97
C GLY A 337 -7.78 -31.71 -2.01
N PHE A 338 -8.56 -32.32 -1.13
CA PHE A 338 -8.06 -33.29 -0.16
C PHE A 338 -9.11 -34.28 0.29
N VAL A 339 -8.62 -35.36 0.89
CA VAL A 339 -9.40 -36.38 1.58
C VAL A 339 -8.83 -36.56 2.99
N MET A 340 -9.69 -36.52 4.01
CA MET A 340 -9.41 -37.04 5.34
C MET A 340 -10.12 -38.38 5.49
N TRP A 341 -9.35 -39.46 5.63
CA TRP A 341 -9.89 -40.81 5.58
C TRP A 341 -9.63 -41.55 6.89
N PRO A 342 -10.68 -41.90 7.66
CA PRO A 342 -10.55 -42.73 8.84
C PRO A 342 -10.41 -44.21 8.46
N HIS A 343 -9.50 -44.93 9.13
CA HIS A 343 -9.34 -46.37 8.98
C HIS A 343 -8.78 -47.01 10.25
N GLU A 344 -9.50 -47.99 10.82
CA GLU A 344 -9.14 -48.66 12.07
C GLU A 344 -8.74 -47.68 13.20
N GLN A 345 -7.45 -47.60 13.56
CA GLN A 345 -6.90 -46.69 14.57
C GLN A 345 -6.10 -45.53 13.94
N SER A 346 -6.45 -45.13 12.72
CA SER A 346 -5.73 -44.12 11.96
C SER A 346 -6.66 -43.18 11.21
N ILE A 347 -6.15 -41.98 10.94
CA ILE A 347 -6.76 -41.03 10.01
C ILE A 347 -5.67 -40.52 9.08
N SER A 348 -5.93 -40.56 7.78
CA SER A 348 -5.01 -40.05 6.76
C SER A 348 -5.52 -38.72 6.20
N ILE A 349 -4.68 -37.69 6.19
CA ILE A 349 -4.93 -36.40 5.55
C ILE A 349 -4.09 -36.35 4.29
N VAL A 350 -4.75 -36.43 3.14
CA VAL A 350 -4.07 -36.60 1.84
C VAL A 350 -4.65 -35.70 0.77
N GLY A 351 -3.79 -35.10 -0.06
CA GLY A 351 -4.20 -34.32 -1.23
C GLY A 351 -3.39 -34.70 -2.47
N PRO A 352 -3.86 -34.37 -3.70
CA PRO A 352 -3.18 -34.73 -4.95
C PRO A 352 -1.78 -34.10 -5.04
N THR A 353 -1.60 -32.97 -4.36
CA THR A 353 -0.35 -32.23 -4.28
C THR A 353 0.00 -31.88 -2.83
N ALA A 354 1.19 -31.33 -2.61
CA ALA A 354 1.58 -30.79 -1.31
C ALA A 354 0.63 -29.67 -0.83
N TRP A 355 0.11 -28.85 -1.76
CA TRP A 355 -0.89 -27.82 -1.46
C TRP A 355 -2.22 -28.41 -0.97
N GLY A 356 -2.76 -29.41 -1.66
CA GLY A 356 -3.98 -30.09 -1.22
C GLY A 356 -3.82 -30.72 0.15
N THR A 357 -2.68 -31.37 0.39
CA THR A 357 -2.37 -31.99 1.70
C THR A 357 -2.32 -30.95 2.82
N GLU A 358 -1.69 -29.80 2.59
CA GLU A 358 -1.66 -28.70 3.55
C GLU A 358 -3.07 -28.16 3.83
N TYR A 359 -3.89 -27.95 2.81
CA TYR A 359 -5.26 -27.48 3.00
C TYR A 359 -6.15 -28.50 3.72
N GLY A 360 -5.88 -29.79 3.57
CA GLY A 360 -6.50 -30.82 4.40
C GLY A 360 -6.09 -30.72 5.87
N VAL A 361 -4.84 -30.35 6.16
CA VAL A 361 -4.41 -30.05 7.54
C VAL A 361 -5.11 -28.79 8.06
N ASP A 362 -5.23 -27.75 7.24
CA ASP A 362 -5.93 -26.52 7.62
C ASP A 362 -7.41 -26.80 7.89
N GLU A 363 -8.05 -27.63 7.06
CA GLU A 363 -9.42 -28.10 7.31
C GLU A 363 -9.53 -28.88 8.61
N PHE A 364 -8.59 -29.78 8.91
CA PHE A 364 -8.60 -30.49 10.19
C PHE A 364 -8.55 -29.50 11.37
N LEU A 365 -7.69 -28.49 11.28
CA LEU A 365 -7.56 -27.45 12.31
C LEU A 365 -8.82 -26.59 12.43
N GLU A 366 -9.43 -26.20 11.32
CA GLU A 366 -10.67 -25.42 11.33
C GLU A 366 -11.87 -26.25 11.83
N ARG A 367 -12.02 -27.48 11.35
CA ARG A 367 -13.18 -28.34 11.59
C ARG A 367 -13.18 -28.95 13.00
N TYR A 368 -12.06 -29.51 13.44
CA TYR A 368 -12.01 -30.30 14.67
C TYR A 368 -11.37 -29.55 15.83
N VAL A 369 -10.34 -28.75 15.57
CA VAL A 369 -9.70 -27.92 16.62
C VAL A 369 -10.45 -26.58 16.79
N GLY A 370 -11.17 -26.14 15.76
CA GLY A 370 -11.92 -24.88 15.77
C GLY A 370 -11.04 -23.64 15.56
N VAL A 371 -9.86 -23.78 14.95
CA VAL A 371 -8.94 -22.65 14.66
C VAL A 371 -9.56 -21.72 13.63
N ARG A 372 -9.34 -20.39 13.76
CA ARG A 372 -9.67 -19.40 12.73
C ARG A 372 -8.56 -18.38 12.55
N TRP A 373 -8.19 -18.09 11.31
CA TRP A 373 -7.21 -17.05 10.95
C TRP A 373 -7.92 -15.79 10.44
N LEU A 374 -8.41 -14.99 11.38
CA LEU A 374 -9.38 -13.91 11.10
C LEU A 374 -8.72 -12.65 10.55
N LEU A 375 -7.52 -12.33 11.04
CA LEU A 375 -6.66 -11.22 10.60
C LEU A 375 -5.20 -11.71 10.53
N PRO A 376 -4.27 -10.97 9.89
CA PRO A 376 -2.86 -11.37 9.85
C PRO A 376 -2.16 -11.31 11.21
N GLY A 377 -1.16 -12.17 11.38
CA GLY A 377 -0.29 -12.17 12.56
C GLY A 377 -0.90 -12.83 13.80
N PRO A 378 -0.14 -12.86 14.91
CA PRO A 378 -0.49 -13.61 16.12
C PRO A 378 -1.74 -13.08 16.84
N ASP A 379 -2.06 -11.81 16.71
CA ASP A 379 -3.29 -11.25 17.27
C ASP A 379 -4.53 -11.52 16.41
N GLY A 380 -4.33 -11.95 15.17
CA GLY A 380 -5.40 -12.27 14.23
C GLY A 380 -5.85 -13.73 14.20
N GLU A 381 -5.05 -14.66 14.76
CA GLU A 381 -5.46 -16.05 14.96
C GLU A 381 -6.34 -16.21 16.22
N ASP A 382 -7.30 -17.11 16.14
CA ASP A 382 -8.15 -17.52 17.25
C ASP A 382 -8.14 -19.05 17.39
N VAL A 383 -7.65 -19.52 18.54
CA VAL A 383 -7.41 -20.94 18.83
C VAL A 383 -8.15 -21.30 20.12
N PRO A 384 -9.26 -22.06 20.04
CA PRO A 384 -10.00 -22.50 21.21
C PRO A 384 -9.15 -23.35 22.14
N LEU A 385 -9.33 -23.19 23.46
CA LEU A 385 -8.67 -24.05 24.44
C LEU A 385 -9.57 -25.22 24.81
N THR A 386 -9.03 -26.44 24.79
CA THR A 386 -9.74 -27.66 25.22
C THR A 386 -8.78 -28.70 25.78
N THR A 387 -9.21 -29.48 26.78
CA THR A 387 -8.41 -30.63 27.29
C THR A 387 -8.72 -31.93 26.57
N ASN A 388 -9.75 -31.96 25.71
CA ASN A 388 -10.18 -33.13 24.96
C ASN A 388 -10.38 -32.74 23.50
N LEU A 389 -9.79 -33.52 22.59
CA LEU A 389 -9.95 -33.38 21.16
C LEU A 389 -10.30 -34.75 20.59
N ALA A 390 -11.54 -34.90 20.19
CA ALA A 390 -12.06 -36.09 19.51
C ALA A 390 -12.33 -35.75 18.04
N VAL A 391 -12.03 -36.68 17.15
CA VAL A 391 -12.30 -36.57 15.71
C VAL A 391 -13.25 -37.71 15.32
N PRO A 392 -14.43 -37.42 14.75
CA PRO A 392 -15.36 -38.44 14.31
C PRO A 392 -14.72 -39.42 13.32
N PHE A 393 -15.17 -40.69 13.36
CA PHE A 393 -14.78 -41.69 12.35
C PHE A 393 -15.57 -41.46 11.05
N GLU A 394 -15.41 -40.29 10.44
CA GLU A 394 -16.12 -39.90 9.22
C GLU A 394 -15.14 -39.47 8.13
N PRO A 395 -15.26 -39.98 6.89
CA PRO A 395 -14.47 -39.48 5.78
C PRO A 395 -14.90 -38.06 5.42
N VAL A 396 -13.92 -37.20 5.13
CA VAL A 396 -14.15 -35.85 4.59
C VAL A 396 -13.44 -35.75 3.26
N LYS A 397 -14.15 -35.25 2.25
CA LYS A 397 -13.61 -34.90 0.95
C LYS A 397 -14.05 -33.48 0.65
N ASP A 398 -13.11 -32.63 0.27
CA ASP A 398 -13.41 -31.23 -0.06
C ASP A 398 -12.41 -30.70 -1.09
N GLU A 399 -12.85 -29.75 -1.90
CA GLU A 399 -12.07 -29.19 -2.99
C GLU A 399 -12.54 -27.78 -3.35
N PRO A 400 -11.67 -26.97 -3.96
CA PRO A 400 -12.01 -25.59 -4.27
C PRO A 400 -13.02 -25.46 -5.43
N ALA A 401 -14.03 -24.60 -5.28
CA ALA A 401 -14.89 -24.21 -6.41
C ALA A 401 -14.10 -23.45 -7.51
N ALA A 402 -13.11 -22.63 -7.13
CA ALA A 402 -12.18 -21.98 -8.05
C ALA A 402 -10.75 -22.48 -7.84
N ILE A 403 -10.16 -23.08 -8.88
CA ILE A 403 -8.86 -23.76 -8.82
C ILE A 403 -7.66 -22.80 -8.68
N SER A 404 -7.85 -21.52 -8.99
CA SER A 404 -6.83 -20.47 -8.85
C SER A 404 -7.43 -19.27 -8.12
N ARG A 405 -6.78 -18.83 -7.03
CA ARG A 405 -7.24 -17.75 -6.16
C ARG A 405 -6.09 -16.82 -5.79
N HIS A 406 -6.19 -15.55 -6.15
CA HIS A 406 -5.12 -14.58 -5.89
C HIS A 406 -5.64 -13.30 -5.22
N PHE A 407 -4.85 -12.78 -4.26
CA PHE A 407 -5.06 -11.45 -3.66
C PHE A 407 -3.81 -10.59 -3.82
N PHE A 408 -3.97 -9.42 -4.44
CA PHE A 408 -2.91 -8.41 -4.52
C PHE A 408 -2.75 -7.64 -3.22
N GLY A 409 -1.55 -7.10 -2.98
CA GLY A 409 -1.23 -6.30 -1.80
C GLY A 409 -1.00 -7.12 -0.52
N MET A 410 -0.70 -8.42 -0.64
CA MET A 410 -0.57 -9.35 0.48
C MET A 410 0.88 -9.77 0.81
N ALA A 411 1.89 -9.04 0.30
CA ALA A 411 3.31 -9.45 0.38
C ALA A 411 3.82 -9.70 1.82
N ILE A 412 3.33 -8.95 2.80
CA ILE A 412 3.70 -9.13 4.22
C ILE A 412 2.70 -10.00 5.01
N HIS A 413 1.70 -10.58 4.33
CA HIS A 413 0.59 -11.36 4.92
C HIS A 413 0.47 -12.77 4.31
N LEU A 414 1.58 -13.31 3.81
CA LEU A 414 1.60 -14.60 3.09
C LEU A 414 1.04 -15.75 3.92
N ASP A 415 1.37 -15.82 5.21
CA ASP A 415 0.87 -16.87 6.11
C ASP A 415 -0.66 -16.81 6.21
N TRP A 416 -1.23 -15.62 6.40
CA TRP A 416 -2.69 -15.46 6.48
C TRP A 416 -3.40 -15.86 5.18
N LYS A 417 -2.81 -15.51 4.03
CA LYS A 417 -3.32 -15.88 2.70
C LYS A 417 -3.32 -17.40 2.54
N ARG A 418 -2.21 -18.04 2.91
CA ARG A 418 -1.99 -19.48 2.82
C ARG A 418 -2.93 -20.25 3.75
N ASP A 419 -3.04 -19.84 5.00
CA ASP A 419 -3.92 -20.42 6.02
C ASP A 419 -5.41 -20.30 5.64
N ASN A 420 -5.77 -19.28 4.84
CA ASN A 420 -7.12 -19.12 4.28
C ASN A 420 -7.25 -19.68 2.84
N ARG A 421 -6.35 -20.58 2.44
CA ARG A 421 -6.39 -21.36 1.19
C ARG A 421 -6.38 -20.55 -0.10
N ILE A 422 -5.80 -19.34 -0.08
CA ILE A 422 -5.65 -18.51 -1.27
C ILE A 422 -4.31 -18.84 -1.93
N GLN A 423 -4.34 -19.42 -3.12
CA GLN A 423 -3.17 -19.79 -3.91
C GLN A 423 -3.45 -19.66 -5.40
N GLU A 424 -2.50 -19.05 -6.11
CA GLU A 424 -2.56 -18.88 -7.55
C GLU A 424 -2.00 -20.13 -8.24
N THR A 425 -2.75 -20.64 -9.22
CA THR A 425 -2.39 -21.82 -10.04
C THR A 425 -2.28 -21.47 -11.53
N ILE A 426 -3.01 -20.44 -11.95
CA ILE A 426 -3.07 -19.96 -13.33
C ILE A 426 -2.45 -18.57 -13.40
N SER A 427 -1.37 -18.42 -14.15
CA SER A 427 -0.73 -17.14 -14.47
C SER A 427 -1.49 -16.42 -15.57
N PHE A 428 -1.84 -15.15 -15.36
CA PHE A 428 -2.75 -14.40 -16.25
C PHE A 428 -2.40 -12.91 -16.46
N HIS A 429 -1.47 -12.36 -15.68
CA HIS A 429 -1.25 -10.91 -15.58
C HIS A 429 -0.38 -10.33 -16.71
N HIS A 430 -0.19 -9.01 -16.77
CA HIS A 430 0.68 -8.33 -17.74
C HIS A 430 2.05 -9.02 -17.89
N ASN A 431 2.36 -9.48 -19.11
CA ASN A 431 3.58 -10.27 -19.36
C ASN A 431 4.20 -10.02 -20.75
N MET A 432 3.62 -9.15 -21.58
CA MET A 432 4.14 -8.90 -22.92
C MET A 432 5.55 -8.30 -22.91
N ASN A 433 5.88 -7.47 -21.93
CA ASN A 433 7.23 -6.94 -21.74
C ASN A 433 8.29 -8.00 -21.43
N VAL A 434 7.91 -9.13 -20.80
CA VAL A 434 8.82 -10.25 -20.52
C VAL A 434 8.89 -11.20 -21.72
N LEU A 435 7.75 -11.48 -22.34
CA LEU A 435 7.67 -12.34 -23.51
C LEU A 435 8.43 -11.74 -24.70
N PHE A 436 8.31 -10.42 -24.88
CA PHE A 436 8.99 -9.63 -25.92
C PHE A 436 9.97 -8.63 -25.31
N ASP A 437 10.87 -9.09 -24.43
CA ASP A 437 11.93 -8.25 -23.86
C ASP A 437 12.73 -7.55 -24.99
N PRO A 438 12.73 -6.19 -25.03
CA PRO A 438 13.46 -5.43 -26.05
C PRO A 438 14.97 -5.70 -26.08
N ALA A 439 15.56 -6.18 -24.98
CA ALA A 439 16.97 -6.56 -24.94
C ALA A 439 17.22 -7.91 -25.65
N VAL A 440 16.23 -8.82 -25.63
CA VAL A 440 16.33 -10.12 -26.31
C VAL A 440 16.09 -9.97 -27.81
N PHE A 441 15.11 -9.14 -28.19
CA PHE A 441 14.70 -8.91 -29.57
C PHE A 441 15.23 -7.57 -30.11
N ALA A 442 16.45 -7.20 -29.73
CA ALA A 442 17.06 -5.92 -30.13
C ALA A 442 17.30 -5.81 -31.65
N ASP A 443 17.39 -6.94 -32.33
CA ASP A 443 17.51 -7.08 -33.79
C ASP A 443 16.17 -7.17 -34.52
N HIS A 444 15.05 -7.16 -33.79
CA HIS A 444 13.68 -7.22 -34.30
C HIS A 444 12.85 -5.98 -33.91
N PRO A 445 13.29 -4.76 -34.30
CA PRO A 445 12.56 -3.55 -33.98
C PRO A 445 11.13 -3.54 -34.58
N GLU A 446 10.88 -4.28 -35.66
CA GLU A 446 9.57 -4.48 -36.28
C GLU A 446 8.53 -5.18 -35.40
N TYR A 447 8.94 -5.80 -34.29
CA TYR A 447 8.01 -6.39 -33.31
C TYR A 447 7.31 -5.33 -32.46
N TYR A 448 7.71 -4.07 -32.56
CA TYR A 448 7.28 -3.00 -31.67
C TYR A 448 6.65 -1.84 -32.44
N PRO A 449 5.84 -0.99 -31.77
CA PRO A 449 5.17 0.14 -32.41
C PRO A 449 6.15 1.03 -33.19
N ASN A 450 5.79 1.32 -34.45
CA ASN A 450 6.58 2.11 -35.40
C ASN A 450 7.93 1.50 -35.81
N GLY A 451 8.18 0.22 -35.54
CA GLY A 451 9.46 -0.39 -35.85
C GLY A 451 10.61 0.17 -35.00
N VAL A 452 10.33 0.50 -33.73
CA VAL A 452 11.30 1.10 -32.81
C VAL A 452 11.29 0.36 -31.48
N LEU A 453 12.48 -0.01 -30.98
CA LEU A 453 12.63 -0.64 -29.67
C LEU A 453 12.08 0.27 -28.56
N PRO A 454 11.18 -0.25 -27.71
CA PRO A 454 10.65 0.51 -26.59
C PRO A 454 11.73 0.85 -25.56
N THR A 455 11.69 2.08 -25.06
CA THR A 455 12.53 2.52 -23.93
C THR A 455 11.78 2.50 -22.60
N HIS A 456 10.45 2.46 -22.64
CA HIS A 456 9.60 2.31 -21.46
C HIS A 456 9.33 0.83 -21.21
N ALA A 457 9.30 0.41 -19.93
CA ALA A 457 9.18 -1.00 -19.57
C ALA A 457 7.88 -1.69 -20.03
N TYR A 458 6.76 -0.96 -20.18
CA TYR A 458 5.44 -1.53 -20.44
C TYR A 458 4.47 -0.61 -21.22
N ASN A 459 4.84 0.64 -21.57
CA ASN A 459 3.92 1.55 -22.28
C ASN A 459 3.85 1.30 -23.80
N TRP A 460 3.65 0.04 -24.18
CA TRP A 460 3.62 -0.47 -25.56
C TRP A 460 3.06 -1.88 -25.56
N GLN A 461 2.53 -2.32 -26.70
CA GLN A 461 2.23 -3.73 -26.99
C GLN A 461 3.13 -4.19 -28.14
N PRO A 462 3.53 -5.48 -28.19
CA PRO A 462 4.12 -6.03 -29.40
C PRO A 462 3.11 -5.95 -30.55
N CYS A 463 3.59 -5.85 -31.79
CA CYS A 463 2.72 -5.98 -32.96
C CYS A 463 2.20 -7.43 -33.02
N PHE A 464 0.90 -7.61 -33.19
CA PHE A 464 0.27 -8.94 -33.17
C PHE A 464 0.24 -9.52 -34.59
N THR A 465 1.39 -10.06 -35.02
CA THR A 465 1.59 -10.65 -36.35
C THR A 465 1.92 -12.14 -36.25
N ASN A 466 1.96 -12.82 -37.40
CA ASN A 466 2.38 -14.22 -37.46
C ASN A 466 3.82 -14.40 -36.96
N GLU A 467 4.72 -13.47 -37.28
CA GLU A 467 6.13 -13.53 -36.89
C GLU A 467 6.27 -13.43 -35.37
N THR A 468 5.56 -12.51 -34.72
CA THR A 468 5.59 -12.39 -33.26
C THR A 468 4.90 -13.57 -32.58
N ALA A 469 3.85 -14.16 -33.18
CA ALA A 469 3.26 -15.40 -32.68
C ALA A 469 4.28 -16.56 -32.69
N GLN A 470 5.06 -16.73 -33.77
CA GLN A 470 6.10 -17.76 -33.83
C GLN A 470 7.21 -17.52 -32.79
N ALA A 471 7.64 -16.27 -32.60
CA ALA A 471 8.61 -15.91 -31.57
C ALA A 471 8.10 -16.22 -30.15
N ALA A 472 6.82 -15.93 -29.88
CA ALA A 472 6.17 -16.26 -28.61
C ALA A 472 6.08 -17.77 -28.39
N ILE A 473 5.63 -18.55 -29.38
CA ILE A 473 5.56 -20.02 -29.31
C ILE A 473 6.92 -20.60 -28.92
N ALA A 474 8.00 -20.18 -29.60
CA ALA A 474 9.35 -20.67 -29.32
C ALA A 474 9.80 -20.38 -27.89
N ARG A 475 9.61 -19.15 -27.39
CA ARG A 475 9.99 -18.77 -26.01
C ARG A 475 9.14 -19.48 -24.95
N ILE A 476 7.85 -19.68 -25.21
CA ILE A 476 6.97 -20.35 -24.24
C ILE A 476 7.26 -21.85 -24.17
N ILE A 477 7.52 -22.51 -25.32
CA ILE A 477 8.02 -23.90 -25.32
C ILE A 477 9.34 -23.99 -24.56
N GLN A 478 10.26 -23.05 -24.78
CA GLN A 478 11.51 -23.01 -24.00
C GLN A 478 11.24 -22.88 -22.49
N TYR A 479 10.32 -22.00 -22.10
CA TYR A 479 9.91 -21.84 -20.71
C TYR A 479 9.39 -23.15 -20.11
N PHE A 480 8.46 -23.84 -20.77
CA PHE A 480 7.90 -25.09 -20.25
C PHE A 480 8.90 -26.25 -20.27
N ASN A 481 9.83 -26.29 -21.23
CA ASN A 481 10.94 -27.24 -21.20
C ASN A 481 11.85 -27.04 -19.99
N GLN A 482 12.09 -25.77 -19.59
CA GLN A 482 12.88 -25.44 -18.41
C GLN A 482 12.09 -25.58 -17.10
N ASN A 483 10.76 -25.47 -17.17
CA ASN A 483 9.85 -25.47 -16.03
C ASN A 483 8.72 -26.49 -16.26
N PRO A 484 9.00 -27.80 -16.33
CA PRO A 484 8.00 -28.81 -16.72
C PRO A 484 6.83 -28.89 -15.73
N ALA A 485 7.05 -28.53 -14.46
CA ALA A 485 6.03 -28.48 -13.42
C ALA A 485 5.09 -27.26 -13.52
N ALA A 486 5.46 -26.22 -14.27
CA ALA A 486 4.60 -25.06 -14.48
C ALA A 486 3.31 -25.49 -15.20
N LYS A 487 2.17 -25.00 -14.70
CA LYS A 487 0.83 -25.35 -15.19
C LYS A 487 0.33 -24.39 -16.27
N SER A 488 0.84 -23.17 -16.27
CA SER A 488 0.35 -22.12 -17.14
C SER A 488 1.42 -21.09 -17.49
N TYR A 489 1.13 -20.27 -18.49
CA TYR A 489 1.93 -19.11 -18.87
C TYR A 489 1.00 -17.93 -19.15
N SER A 490 1.38 -16.73 -18.73
CA SER A 490 0.55 -15.56 -18.97
C SER A 490 0.74 -15.01 -20.38
N LEU A 491 -0.37 -14.74 -21.06
CA LEU A 491 -0.43 -13.97 -22.30
C LEU A 491 -1.04 -12.58 -22.08
N GLY A 492 -1.16 -12.11 -20.83
CA GLY A 492 -1.70 -10.79 -20.53
C GLY A 492 -0.93 -9.66 -21.24
N MET A 493 -1.66 -8.79 -21.95
CA MET A 493 -1.13 -7.56 -22.56
C MET A 493 -0.41 -6.67 -21.52
N ASN A 494 0.43 -5.72 -21.93
CA ASN A 494 0.93 -4.71 -21.00
C ASN A 494 -0.18 -3.72 -20.58
N ASP A 495 0.02 -2.96 -19.49
CA ASP A 495 -0.91 -1.90 -19.06
C ASP A 495 -0.77 -0.64 -19.93
N SER A 496 -1.18 -0.74 -21.20
CA SER A 496 -1.02 0.31 -22.21
C SER A 496 -2.00 0.18 -23.39
N GLN A 497 -2.37 1.32 -23.97
CA GLN A 497 -3.20 1.43 -25.17
C GLN A 497 -2.39 1.52 -26.48
N ASN A 498 -1.07 1.37 -26.41
CA ASN A 498 -0.18 1.63 -27.54
C ASN A 498 0.08 0.36 -28.37
N PHE A 499 -0.88 0.03 -29.24
CA PHE A 499 -0.83 -1.11 -30.18
C PHE A 499 -0.29 -0.68 -31.55
N CYS A 500 0.44 -1.55 -32.24
CA CYS A 500 0.83 -1.30 -33.64
C CYS A 500 -0.39 -1.13 -34.56
N GLU A 501 -1.47 -1.83 -34.24
CA GLU A 501 -2.72 -1.89 -34.99
C GLU A 501 -3.69 -0.75 -34.61
N SER A 502 -3.31 0.11 -33.66
CA SER A 502 -4.11 1.27 -33.27
C SER A 502 -3.91 2.49 -34.19
N TYR A 503 -2.90 2.48 -35.07
CA TYR A 503 -2.65 3.57 -36.01
C TYR A 503 -3.60 3.47 -37.21
N PRO A 504 -4.30 4.56 -37.62
CA PRO A 504 -5.26 4.53 -38.73
C PRO A 504 -4.72 4.04 -40.08
N ASP A 505 -3.41 4.19 -40.31
CA ASP A 505 -2.74 3.74 -41.53
C ASP A 505 -2.36 2.25 -41.49
N ASN A 506 -2.57 1.56 -40.36
CA ASN A 506 -2.35 0.13 -40.25
C ASN A 506 -3.43 -0.64 -41.03
N PRO A 507 -3.07 -1.64 -41.85
CA PRO A 507 -4.04 -2.41 -42.63
C PRO A 507 -5.09 -3.14 -41.79
N ASN A 508 -4.80 -3.43 -40.52
CA ASN A 508 -5.71 -4.10 -39.59
C ASN A 508 -6.51 -3.13 -38.71
N TYR A 509 -6.39 -1.81 -38.91
CA TYR A 509 -7.13 -0.83 -38.14
C TYR A 509 -8.64 -0.95 -38.37
N THR A 510 -9.39 -1.28 -37.32
CA THR A 510 -10.85 -1.51 -37.41
C THR A 510 -11.65 -0.22 -37.25
N GLY A 511 -11.12 0.75 -36.50
CA GLY A 511 -11.85 1.95 -36.06
C GLY A 511 -13.06 1.67 -35.15
N GLN A 512 -13.26 0.42 -34.72
CA GLN A 512 -14.38 0.02 -33.88
C GLN A 512 -14.12 0.34 -32.41
N ILE A 513 -15.17 0.65 -31.68
CA ILE A 513 -15.10 0.96 -30.24
C ILE A 513 -15.78 -0.18 -29.48
N ASN A 514 -15.12 -0.66 -28.42
CA ASN A 514 -15.62 -1.71 -27.54
C ASN A 514 -16.61 -1.17 -26.49
N SER A 515 -17.18 -2.05 -25.67
CA SER A 515 -18.16 -1.70 -24.65
C SER A 515 -17.63 -0.75 -23.55
N MET A 516 -16.31 -0.62 -23.42
CA MET A 516 -15.65 0.35 -22.53
C MET A 516 -15.43 1.73 -23.16
N GLY A 517 -15.80 1.93 -24.43
CA GLY A 517 -15.54 3.20 -25.13
C GLY A 517 -14.10 3.32 -25.65
N MET A 518 -13.34 2.22 -25.73
CA MET A 518 -11.96 2.19 -26.22
C MET A 518 -11.87 1.56 -27.61
N LEU A 519 -10.81 1.85 -28.36
CA LEU A 519 -10.56 1.19 -29.65
C LEU A 519 -10.48 -0.34 -29.44
N ASN A 520 -11.33 -1.08 -30.14
CA ASN A 520 -11.47 -2.53 -29.98
C ASN A 520 -10.35 -3.28 -30.70
N MET A 521 -9.52 -3.98 -29.93
CA MET A 521 -8.40 -4.80 -30.42
C MET A 521 -8.66 -6.31 -30.27
N SER A 522 -9.85 -6.73 -29.83
CA SER A 522 -10.15 -8.14 -29.54
C SER A 522 -9.98 -9.05 -30.75
N ASP A 523 -10.47 -8.65 -31.93
CA ASP A 523 -10.35 -9.41 -33.19
C ASP A 523 -8.94 -9.38 -33.80
N ILE A 524 -7.97 -8.77 -33.14
CA ILE A 524 -6.55 -8.80 -33.51
C ILE A 524 -5.76 -9.62 -32.49
N TYR A 525 -5.93 -9.28 -31.21
CA TYR A 525 -5.19 -9.89 -30.11
C TYR A 525 -5.56 -11.36 -29.88
N TYR A 526 -6.86 -11.70 -29.91
CA TYR A 526 -7.28 -13.07 -29.56
C TYR A 526 -6.98 -14.12 -30.64
N PRO A 527 -7.08 -13.83 -31.95
CA PRO A 527 -6.57 -14.73 -32.98
C PRO A 527 -5.07 -15.01 -32.81
N TRP A 528 -4.27 -13.98 -32.48
CA TRP A 528 -2.86 -14.15 -32.14
C TRP A 528 -2.66 -15.05 -30.91
N VAL A 529 -3.46 -14.86 -29.86
CA VAL A 529 -3.45 -15.72 -28.66
C VAL A 529 -3.77 -17.18 -29.01
N ASN A 530 -4.78 -17.43 -29.85
CA ASN A 530 -5.12 -18.78 -30.29
C ASN A 530 -3.96 -19.45 -31.03
N GLN A 531 -3.33 -18.73 -31.96
CA GLN A 531 -2.17 -19.24 -32.69
C GLN A 531 -1.02 -19.61 -31.75
N VAL A 532 -0.74 -18.76 -30.75
CA VAL A 532 0.30 -19.04 -29.75
C VAL A 532 -0.07 -20.26 -28.91
N ALA A 533 -1.30 -20.34 -28.40
CA ALA A 533 -1.76 -21.46 -27.59
C ALA A 533 -1.69 -22.78 -28.37
N GLU A 534 -2.21 -22.82 -29.60
CA GLU A 534 -2.18 -24.01 -30.46
C GLU A 534 -0.75 -24.48 -30.75
N GLY A 535 0.16 -23.55 -31.07
CA GLY A 535 1.56 -23.87 -31.33
C GLY A 535 2.29 -24.44 -30.12
N VAL A 536 2.01 -23.94 -28.92
CA VAL A 536 2.60 -24.46 -27.67
C VAL A 536 1.98 -25.81 -27.28
N LEU A 537 0.65 -25.95 -27.39
CA LEU A 537 -0.08 -27.17 -27.02
C LEU A 537 0.27 -28.37 -27.91
N ALA A 538 0.73 -28.12 -29.14
CA ALA A 538 1.27 -29.16 -30.00
C ALA A 538 2.50 -29.88 -29.39
N VAL A 539 3.19 -29.24 -28.44
CA VAL A 539 4.35 -29.80 -27.72
C VAL A 539 4.03 -30.07 -26.25
N HIS A 540 3.27 -29.18 -25.59
CA HIS A 540 2.89 -29.28 -24.18
C HIS A 540 1.36 -29.23 -24.03
N PRO A 541 0.65 -30.36 -24.25
CA PRO A 541 -0.81 -30.39 -24.36
C PRO A 541 -1.56 -30.16 -23.03
N ASP A 542 -0.88 -30.17 -21.89
CA ASP A 542 -1.45 -30.06 -20.55
C ASP A 542 -1.45 -28.64 -19.96
N LYS A 543 -0.99 -27.63 -20.71
CA LYS A 543 -0.76 -26.27 -20.20
C LYS A 543 -1.93 -25.33 -20.44
N TYR A 544 -2.07 -24.33 -19.57
CA TYR A 544 -3.09 -23.27 -19.67
C TYR A 544 -2.46 -21.90 -19.96
N PHE A 545 -3.26 -20.99 -20.51
CA PHE A 545 -2.84 -19.62 -20.80
C PHE A 545 -3.83 -18.62 -20.22
N GLY A 546 -3.45 -17.95 -19.14
CA GLY A 546 -4.27 -16.88 -18.57
C GLY A 546 -4.00 -15.55 -19.28
N LEU A 547 -5.00 -14.68 -19.31
CA LEU A 547 -4.87 -13.30 -19.79
C LEU A 547 -5.94 -12.40 -19.18
N LEU A 548 -5.83 -11.09 -19.42
CA LEU A 548 -6.81 -10.10 -18.98
C LEU A 548 -7.76 -9.72 -20.11
N ALA A 549 -9.08 -9.84 -19.89
CA ALA A 549 -10.08 -9.12 -20.66
C ALA A 549 -10.16 -7.70 -20.08
N TYR A 550 -9.36 -6.80 -20.65
CA TYR A 550 -9.02 -5.50 -20.07
C TYR A 550 -8.81 -4.44 -21.17
N MET A 551 -9.24 -3.21 -20.89
CA MET A 551 -9.09 -2.04 -21.79
C MET A 551 -9.49 -2.33 -23.24
N ASN A 552 -8.55 -2.25 -24.19
CA ASN A 552 -8.80 -2.39 -25.62
C ASN A 552 -9.25 -3.80 -26.04
N VAL A 553 -9.02 -4.84 -25.20
CA VAL A 553 -9.47 -6.22 -25.47
C VAL A 553 -10.55 -6.68 -24.48
N TYR A 554 -11.29 -5.73 -23.90
CA TYR A 554 -12.32 -6.04 -22.90
C TYR A 554 -13.45 -6.93 -23.42
N ASP A 555 -13.89 -6.69 -24.64
CA ASP A 555 -14.97 -7.45 -25.27
C ASP A 555 -14.43 -8.77 -25.84
N PRO A 556 -15.23 -9.85 -25.85
CA PRO A 556 -14.80 -11.10 -26.45
C PRO A 556 -14.58 -10.98 -27.97
N PRO A 557 -13.71 -11.81 -28.56
CA PRO A 557 -13.52 -11.84 -30.00
C PRO A 557 -14.73 -12.45 -30.73
N THR A 558 -14.78 -12.24 -32.03
CA THR A 558 -15.74 -12.90 -32.93
C THR A 558 -15.48 -14.40 -33.02
N GLU A 559 -14.22 -14.83 -33.00
CA GLU A 559 -13.79 -16.22 -33.10
C GLU A 559 -13.88 -16.99 -31.77
N GLN A 560 -13.88 -18.32 -31.83
CA GLN A 560 -13.85 -19.15 -30.62
C GLN A 560 -12.43 -19.15 -30.03
N LEU A 561 -12.29 -18.97 -28.71
CA LEU A 561 -11.00 -19.14 -28.05
C LEU A 561 -10.65 -20.62 -27.89
N ASN A 562 -9.35 -20.90 -27.96
CA ASN A 562 -8.80 -22.20 -27.59
C ASN A 562 -9.21 -22.56 -26.15
N SER A 563 -9.59 -23.83 -25.93
CA SER A 563 -10.15 -24.29 -24.64
C SER A 563 -9.18 -24.20 -23.45
N HIS A 564 -7.88 -24.00 -23.71
CA HIS A 564 -6.85 -23.80 -22.69
C HIS A 564 -6.57 -22.32 -22.36
N VAL A 565 -7.23 -21.38 -23.04
CA VAL A 565 -7.12 -19.94 -22.77
C VAL A 565 -8.18 -19.52 -21.77
N ILE A 566 -7.77 -18.81 -20.72
CA ILE A 566 -8.63 -18.38 -19.61
C ILE A 566 -8.62 -16.84 -19.55
N PRO A 567 -9.63 -16.15 -20.11
CA PRO A 567 -9.77 -14.70 -19.99
C PRO A 567 -10.28 -14.31 -18.60
N TYR A 568 -9.59 -13.37 -17.95
CA TYR A 568 -10.00 -12.79 -16.67
C TYR A 568 -10.79 -11.49 -16.91
N ILE A 569 -12.08 -11.52 -16.63
CA ILE A 569 -13.01 -10.39 -16.83
C ILE A 569 -12.82 -9.38 -15.69
N THR A 570 -12.30 -8.22 -16.03
CA THR A 570 -11.98 -7.13 -15.10
C THR A 570 -13.21 -6.25 -14.84
N ASP A 571 -13.79 -6.30 -13.64
CA ASP A 571 -14.97 -5.47 -13.32
C ASP A 571 -15.06 -5.23 -11.81
N ASP A 572 -15.57 -4.07 -11.42
CA ASP A 572 -15.86 -3.72 -10.02
C ASP A 572 -17.29 -4.10 -9.70
N ARG A 573 -17.46 -5.36 -9.28
CA ARG A 573 -18.78 -6.00 -9.17
C ARG A 573 -19.51 -5.62 -7.89
N MET A 574 -18.96 -4.71 -7.07
CA MET A 574 -19.76 -4.01 -6.07
C MET A 574 -20.88 -3.20 -6.75
N THR A 575 -20.63 -2.69 -7.96
CA THR A 575 -21.63 -1.91 -8.71
C THR A 575 -22.82 -2.72 -9.18
N TRP A 576 -22.74 -4.06 -9.14
CA TRP A 576 -23.85 -4.95 -9.51
C TRP A 576 -25.02 -4.91 -8.51
N VAL A 577 -24.86 -4.22 -7.37
CA VAL A 577 -26.02 -3.82 -6.53
C VAL A 577 -27.02 -2.98 -7.33
N VAL A 578 -26.56 -2.27 -8.36
CA VAL A 578 -27.42 -1.51 -9.27
C VAL A 578 -27.87 -2.44 -10.42
N PRO A 579 -29.17 -2.72 -10.58
CA PRO A 579 -29.66 -3.72 -11.54
C PRO A 579 -29.23 -3.48 -13.00
N ALA A 580 -29.07 -2.22 -13.40
CA ALA A 580 -28.60 -1.87 -14.74
C ALA A 580 -27.13 -2.28 -14.97
N HIS A 581 -26.27 -2.16 -13.95
CA HIS A 581 -24.88 -2.60 -14.03
C HIS A 581 -24.77 -4.12 -13.95
N GLU A 582 -25.57 -4.75 -13.08
CA GLU A 582 -25.68 -6.21 -13.02
C GLU A 582 -26.06 -6.80 -14.38
N THR A 583 -27.09 -6.26 -15.02
CA THR A 583 -27.55 -6.73 -16.34
C THR A 583 -26.43 -6.65 -17.38
N VAL A 584 -25.68 -5.54 -17.40
CA VAL A 584 -24.56 -5.34 -18.35
C VAL A 584 -23.40 -6.30 -18.03
N GLY A 585 -22.99 -6.41 -16.77
CA GLY A 585 -21.86 -7.25 -16.36
C GLY A 585 -22.13 -8.74 -16.51
N LYS A 586 -23.34 -9.20 -16.19
CA LYS A 586 -23.79 -10.58 -16.42
C LYS A 586 -23.87 -10.89 -17.92
N GLY A 587 -24.46 -9.98 -18.72
CA GLY A 587 -24.51 -10.13 -20.17
C GLY A 587 -23.11 -10.20 -20.81
N LEU A 588 -22.14 -9.41 -20.34
CA LEU A 588 -20.74 -9.54 -20.78
C LEU A 588 -20.14 -10.90 -20.41
N THR A 589 -20.44 -11.41 -19.21
CA THR A 589 -19.98 -12.74 -18.79
C THR A 589 -20.54 -13.83 -19.70
N GLU A 590 -21.83 -13.77 -20.05
CA GLU A 590 -22.47 -14.71 -20.98
C GLU A 590 -21.87 -14.65 -22.40
N LEU A 591 -21.54 -13.44 -22.88
CA LEU A 591 -20.83 -13.27 -24.16
C LEU A 591 -19.45 -13.93 -24.13
N TRP A 592 -18.73 -13.80 -23.02
CA TRP A 592 -17.46 -14.48 -22.81
C TRP A 592 -17.62 -16.01 -22.68
N GLU A 593 -18.65 -16.47 -21.98
CA GLU A 593 -18.98 -17.89 -21.79
C GLU A 593 -19.28 -18.61 -23.12
N ALA A 594 -19.82 -17.86 -24.10
CA ALA A 594 -20.03 -18.34 -25.46
C ALA A 594 -18.72 -18.51 -26.25
N LYS A 595 -17.64 -17.82 -25.87
CA LYS A 595 -16.35 -17.79 -26.60
C LYS A 595 -15.21 -18.53 -25.90
N ALA A 596 -15.29 -18.79 -24.60
CA ALA A 596 -14.27 -19.48 -23.82
C ALA A 596 -14.84 -20.69 -23.07
N THR A 597 -14.00 -21.72 -22.86
CA THR A 597 -14.40 -22.90 -22.08
C THR A 597 -14.35 -22.63 -20.58
N ASN A 598 -13.43 -21.77 -20.14
CA ASN A 598 -13.16 -21.45 -18.75
C ASN A 598 -12.94 -19.94 -18.62
N LEU A 599 -13.48 -19.34 -17.57
CA LEU A 599 -13.36 -17.90 -17.29
C LEU A 599 -12.62 -17.64 -15.97
N GLY A 600 -12.03 -16.46 -15.87
CA GLY A 600 -11.56 -15.88 -14.62
C GLY A 600 -12.34 -14.62 -14.27
N PHE A 601 -12.58 -14.37 -12.98
CA PHE A 601 -13.06 -13.08 -12.50
C PHE A 601 -11.91 -12.31 -11.85
N TYR A 602 -11.70 -11.08 -12.31
CA TYR A 602 -10.80 -10.11 -11.71
C TYR A 602 -11.63 -9.03 -11.02
N GLU A 603 -11.49 -8.94 -9.70
CA GLU A 603 -12.29 -8.08 -8.82
C GLU A 603 -11.47 -6.92 -8.26
N TYR A 604 -12.07 -5.72 -8.26
CA TYR A 604 -11.49 -4.54 -7.65
C TYR A 604 -11.91 -4.42 -6.18
N LEU A 605 -11.49 -5.37 -5.34
CA LEU A 605 -11.87 -5.54 -3.92
C LEU A 605 -11.26 -4.51 -2.95
N TYR A 606 -10.54 -3.52 -3.49
CA TYR A 606 -9.73 -2.52 -2.81
C TYR A 606 -10.22 -2.08 -1.43
N GLY A 607 -9.28 -2.08 -0.48
CA GLY A 607 -9.44 -1.44 0.84
C GLY A 607 -8.64 -0.13 0.96
N ALA A 608 -7.32 -0.17 0.79
CA ALA A 608 -6.41 0.94 1.10
C ALA A 608 -6.71 2.26 0.36
N PRO A 609 -7.18 2.32 -0.90
CA PRO A 609 -7.54 3.59 -1.53
C PRO A 609 -8.72 4.31 -0.86
N TYR A 610 -9.55 3.59 -0.12
CA TYR A 610 -10.73 4.13 0.54
C TYR A 610 -10.44 4.53 2.00
N ASN A 611 -11.06 5.63 2.40
CA ASN A 611 -10.88 6.36 3.67
C ASN A 611 -12.03 6.11 4.67
N VAL A 612 -12.91 5.16 4.35
CA VAL A 612 -13.93 4.55 5.21
C VAL A 612 -14.03 3.07 4.77
N PRO A 613 -14.47 2.12 5.62
CA PRO A 613 -14.41 0.70 5.27
C PRO A 613 -15.37 0.37 4.12
N ARG A 614 -14.87 -0.23 3.03
CA ARG A 614 -15.64 -0.55 1.83
C ARG A 614 -16.21 -1.96 1.91
N MET A 615 -17.44 -2.05 2.42
CA MET A 615 -18.15 -3.30 2.73
C MET A 615 -19.28 -3.58 1.70
N TYR A 616 -19.38 -4.81 1.21
CA TYR A 616 -20.45 -5.29 0.30
C TYR A 616 -20.52 -6.84 0.28
N MET A 617 -20.51 -7.45 1.46
CA MET A 617 -20.35 -8.91 1.60
C MET A 617 -21.54 -9.69 1.03
N GLN A 618 -22.75 -9.15 1.08
CA GLN A 618 -23.93 -9.77 0.47
C GLN A 618 -23.79 -9.83 -1.06
N GLN A 619 -23.53 -8.69 -1.70
CA GLN A 619 -23.29 -8.64 -3.15
C GLN A 619 -22.11 -9.52 -3.56
N MET A 620 -21.06 -9.58 -2.74
CA MET A 620 -19.91 -10.45 -3.00
C MET A 620 -20.30 -11.93 -3.02
N ALA A 621 -21.16 -12.38 -2.10
CA ALA A 621 -21.65 -13.75 -2.09
C ALA A 621 -22.47 -14.06 -3.35
N ASP A 622 -23.35 -13.15 -3.76
CA ASP A 622 -24.12 -13.28 -5.00
C ASP A 622 -23.20 -13.35 -6.23
N ASN A 623 -22.14 -12.54 -6.26
CA ASN A 623 -21.16 -12.54 -7.36
C ASN A 623 -20.41 -13.88 -7.46
N TYR A 624 -19.96 -14.46 -6.33
CA TYR A 624 -19.25 -15.75 -6.35
C TYR A 624 -20.17 -16.93 -6.64
N LYS A 625 -21.44 -16.87 -6.21
CA LYS A 625 -22.44 -17.87 -6.59
C LYS A 625 -22.74 -17.82 -8.09
N TYR A 626 -22.92 -16.62 -8.63
CA TYR A 626 -23.06 -16.44 -10.07
C TYR A 626 -21.82 -16.96 -10.82
N ALA A 627 -20.62 -16.70 -10.32
CA ALA A 627 -19.38 -17.19 -10.93
C ALA A 627 -19.35 -18.73 -11.03
N GLN A 628 -19.75 -19.44 -9.96
CA GLN A 628 -19.83 -20.91 -9.95
C GLN A 628 -20.75 -21.46 -11.04
N ASP A 629 -21.87 -20.80 -11.32
CA ASP A 629 -22.85 -21.24 -12.30
C ASP A 629 -22.46 -20.90 -13.77
N HIS A 630 -21.41 -20.08 -13.97
CA HIS A 630 -21.06 -19.47 -15.27
C HIS A 630 -19.61 -19.74 -15.72
N LYS A 631 -19.11 -20.97 -15.52
CA LYS A 631 -17.78 -21.45 -15.97
C LYS A 631 -16.57 -20.64 -15.42
N VAL A 632 -16.74 -19.88 -14.35
CA VAL A 632 -15.64 -19.16 -13.72
C VAL A 632 -14.88 -20.10 -12.80
N ILE A 633 -13.65 -20.43 -13.17
CA ILE A 633 -12.80 -21.38 -12.43
C ILE A 633 -11.64 -20.70 -11.71
N ALA A 634 -11.47 -19.40 -11.89
CA ALA A 634 -10.39 -18.64 -11.29
C ALA A 634 -10.86 -17.28 -10.76
N HIS A 635 -10.36 -16.91 -9.58
CA HIS A 635 -10.62 -15.62 -8.96
C HIS A 635 -9.31 -14.89 -8.68
N VAL A 636 -9.32 -13.59 -8.96
CA VAL A 636 -8.31 -12.68 -8.46
C VAL A 636 -8.98 -11.44 -7.91
N ALA A 637 -8.43 -10.89 -6.83
CA ALA A 637 -8.87 -9.61 -6.30
C ALA A 637 -7.70 -8.65 -6.05
N GLU A 638 -7.83 -7.43 -6.55
CA GLU A 638 -7.05 -6.29 -6.07
C GLU A 638 -7.52 -5.92 -4.67
N LEU A 639 -6.95 -6.57 -3.66
CA LEU A 639 -7.36 -6.37 -2.28
C LEU A 639 -6.72 -5.13 -1.68
N TYR A 640 -5.38 -4.99 -1.74
CA TYR A 640 -4.59 -3.93 -1.09
C TYR A 640 -5.19 -3.55 0.26
N PRO A 641 -5.12 -4.47 1.25
CA PRO A 641 -6.04 -4.47 2.37
C PRO A 641 -5.92 -3.22 3.22
N ASN A 642 -7.06 -2.80 3.74
CA ASN A 642 -7.14 -2.09 5.00
C ASN A 642 -7.91 -3.01 5.95
N PHE A 643 -7.23 -3.68 6.88
CA PHE A 643 -7.88 -4.68 7.75
C PHE A 643 -8.90 -4.08 8.72
N GLY A 644 -9.11 -2.76 8.73
CA GLY A 644 -10.32 -2.15 9.30
C GLY A 644 -11.63 -2.60 8.65
N GLU A 645 -11.57 -3.14 7.43
CA GLU A 645 -12.69 -3.81 6.74
C GLU A 645 -13.02 -5.20 7.33
N GLY A 646 -12.27 -5.64 8.34
CA GLY A 646 -12.56 -6.78 9.20
C GLY A 646 -12.89 -8.06 8.45
N PRO A 647 -14.16 -8.51 8.45
CA PRO A 647 -14.55 -9.81 7.88
C PRO A 647 -14.38 -9.90 6.37
N LYS A 648 -14.37 -8.78 5.62
CA LYS A 648 -14.44 -8.79 4.15
C LYS A 648 -13.39 -9.69 3.48
N PRO A 649 -12.08 -9.58 3.77
CA PRO A 649 -11.07 -10.43 3.12
C PRO A 649 -11.21 -11.91 3.50
N TRP A 650 -11.55 -12.20 4.76
CA TRP A 650 -11.74 -13.56 5.26
C TRP A 650 -12.95 -14.24 4.61
N ILE A 651 -14.09 -13.54 4.55
CA ILE A 651 -15.31 -14.01 3.89
C ILE A 651 -15.07 -14.22 2.39
N SER A 652 -14.39 -13.30 1.72
CA SER A 652 -14.00 -13.48 0.31
C SER A 652 -13.20 -14.76 0.11
N ALA A 653 -12.23 -15.05 0.99
CA ALA A 653 -11.44 -16.27 0.91
C ALA A 653 -12.30 -17.54 1.10
N LYS A 654 -13.25 -17.54 2.06
CA LYS A 654 -14.15 -18.68 2.28
C LYS A 654 -15.10 -18.90 1.12
N LEU A 655 -15.68 -17.84 0.55
CA LEU A 655 -16.61 -17.94 -0.57
C LEU A 655 -15.93 -18.36 -1.89
N GLN A 656 -14.67 -17.96 -2.12
CA GLN A 656 -13.90 -18.46 -3.26
C GLN A 656 -13.53 -19.96 -3.14
N TRP A 657 -13.51 -20.51 -1.92
CA TRP A 657 -13.41 -21.96 -1.72
C TRP A 657 -14.78 -22.63 -1.94
N ASN A 658 -15.81 -22.13 -1.27
CA ASN A 658 -17.17 -22.64 -1.37
C ASN A 658 -18.20 -21.48 -1.41
N PRO A 659 -18.75 -21.15 -2.58
CA PRO A 659 -19.70 -20.04 -2.74
C PRO A 659 -21.11 -20.36 -2.23
N ASN A 660 -21.38 -21.59 -1.79
CA ASN A 660 -22.65 -21.99 -1.18
C ASN A 660 -22.71 -21.74 0.34
N LEU A 661 -21.61 -21.25 0.94
CA LEU A 661 -21.60 -20.86 2.35
C LEU A 661 -22.54 -19.66 2.58
N ASN A 662 -23.26 -19.69 3.70
CA ASN A 662 -24.12 -18.58 4.07
C ASN A 662 -23.27 -17.42 4.64
N VAL A 663 -23.34 -16.26 3.98
CA VAL A 663 -22.54 -15.08 4.33
C VAL A 663 -22.92 -14.47 5.69
N ASP A 664 -24.17 -14.59 6.12
CA ASP A 664 -24.59 -14.14 7.46
C ASP A 664 -24.00 -15.02 8.55
N ASP A 665 -23.95 -16.34 8.34
CA ASP A 665 -23.32 -17.29 9.27
C ASP A 665 -21.81 -17.03 9.36
N LEU A 666 -21.14 -16.83 8.22
CA LEU A 666 -19.72 -16.44 8.19
C LEU A 666 -19.49 -15.10 8.91
N THR A 667 -20.37 -14.12 8.72
CA THR A 667 -20.27 -12.82 9.40
C THR A 667 -20.46 -12.97 10.90
N ASN A 668 -21.47 -13.74 11.33
CA ASN A 668 -21.77 -14.00 12.74
C ASN A 668 -20.59 -14.72 13.42
N GLU A 669 -20.06 -15.75 12.77
CA GLU A 669 -18.88 -16.45 13.24
C GLU A 669 -17.70 -15.49 13.36
N TRP A 670 -17.38 -14.74 12.29
CA TRP A 670 -16.23 -13.85 12.30
C TRP A 670 -16.31 -12.84 13.45
N VAL A 671 -17.46 -12.18 13.66
CA VAL A 671 -17.58 -11.17 14.74
C VAL A 671 -17.53 -11.80 16.12
N GLU A 672 -18.15 -12.96 16.33
CA GLU A 672 -18.11 -13.64 17.63
C GLU A 672 -16.71 -14.16 17.95
N ARG A 673 -16.05 -14.78 16.97
CA ARG A 673 -14.68 -15.24 17.12
C ARG A 673 -13.71 -14.07 17.27
N ALA A 674 -13.97 -12.92 16.64
CA ALA A 674 -13.17 -11.69 16.73
C ALA A 674 -13.20 -11.05 18.11
N VAL A 675 -14.38 -10.83 18.68
CA VAL A 675 -14.54 -9.98 19.87
C VAL A 675 -15.33 -10.64 21.02
N GLY A 676 -15.87 -11.84 20.83
CA GLY A 676 -16.69 -12.55 21.80
C GLY A 676 -18.18 -12.22 21.68
N ALA A 677 -19.03 -13.13 22.16
CA ALA A 677 -20.49 -13.08 21.96
C ALA A 677 -21.15 -11.79 22.46
N ALA A 678 -20.67 -11.20 23.56
CA ALA A 678 -21.25 -9.96 24.10
C ALA A 678 -20.92 -8.71 23.26
N ALA A 679 -19.79 -8.68 22.57
CA ALA A 679 -19.37 -7.57 21.72
C ALA A 679 -19.81 -7.73 20.25
N ALA A 680 -20.02 -8.96 19.81
CA ALA A 680 -20.34 -9.31 18.42
C ALA A 680 -21.51 -8.51 17.82
N PRO A 681 -22.64 -8.27 18.51
CA PRO A 681 -23.75 -7.50 17.94
C PRO A 681 -23.36 -6.06 17.56
N TYR A 682 -22.53 -5.39 18.37
CA TYR A 682 -22.10 -4.01 18.10
C TYR A 682 -21.16 -3.95 16.91
N LEU A 683 -20.23 -4.90 16.80
CA LEU A 683 -19.30 -4.97 15.68
C LEU A 683 -20.01 -5.34 14.38
N LYS A 684 -20.98 -6.27 14.43
CA LYS A 684 -21.84 -6.61 13.29
C LYS A 684 -22.63 -5.38 12.82
N GLN A 685 -23.20 -4.62 13.75
CA GLN A 685 -23.94 -3.40 13.42
C GLN A 685 -23.04 -2.34 12.76
N TYR A 686 -21.78 -2.19 13.20
CA TYR A 686 -20.81 -1.29 12.57
C TYR A 686 -20.54 -1.67 11.10
N TYR A 687 -20.31 -2.94 10.80
CA TYR A 687 -20.09 -3.37 9.42
C TYR A 687 -21.35 -3.27 8.55
N ALA A 688 -22.52 -3.65 9.08
CA ALA A 688 -23.80 -3.51 8.36
C ALA A 688 -24.11 -2.04 8.02
N TYR A 689 -23.74 -1.11 8.91
CA TYR A 689 -23.87 0.32 8.68
C TYR A 689 -23.08 0.78 7.44
N TRP A 690 -21.80 0.38 7.37
CA TRP A 690 -20.93 0.74 6.24
C TRP A 690 -21.29 -0.01 4.97
N GLU A 691 -21.77 -1.24 5.06
CA GLU A 691 -22.30 -1.97 3.91
C GLU A 691 -23.52 -1.24 3.33
N THR A 692 -24.42 -0.74 4.18
CA THR A 692 -25.54 0.10 3.72
C THR A 692 -25.04 1.37 3.03
N PHE A 693 -24.00 2.03 3.54
CA PHE A 693 -23.42 3.22 2.89
C PHE A 693 -22.95 2.92 1.46
N TRP A 694 -22.17 1.84 1.29
CA TRP A 694 -21.58 1.46 0.00
C TRP A 694 -22.55 0.81 -0.98
N THR A 695 -23.65 0.24 -0.49
CA THR A 695 -24.65 -0.41 -1.36
C THR A 695 -25.88 0.47 -1.60
N THR A 696 -25.99 1.66 -0.99
CA THR A 696 -27.14 2.55 -1.20
C THR A 696 -26.76 4.02 -1.36
N ARG A 697 -26.14 4.64 -0.34
CA ARG A 697 -25.88 6.09 -0.30
C ARG A 697 -24.82 6.52 -1.30
N ILE A 698 -23.80 5.70 -1.53
CA ILE A 698 -22.68 6.07 -2.40
C ILE A 698 -23.13 6.45 -3.82
N PHE A 699 -24.18 5.80 -4.33
CA PHE A 699 -24.69 6.02 -5.69
C PHE A 699 -25.35 7.39 -5.87
N GLN A 700 -25.67 8.08 -4.77
CA GLN A 700 -26.21 9.45 -4.77
C GLN A 700 -25.10 10.52 -4.75
N SER A 701 -23.83 10.12 -4.52
CA SER A 701 -22.72 11.06 -4.44
C SER A 701 -22.36 11.66 -5.80
N SER A 702 -21.93 12.92 -5.81
CA SER A 702 -21.34 13.57 -6.99
C SER A 702 -20.11 12.81 -7.51
N TRP A 703 -19.34 12.20 -6.60
CA TRP A 703 -18.20 11.33 -6.91
C TRP A 703 -18.60 10.14 -7.80
N TYR A 704 -19.64 9.38 -7.41
CA TYR A 704 -20.10 8.24 -8.19
C TYR A 704 -20.73 8.71 -9.50
N GLN A 705 -21.53 9.78 -9.48
CA GLN A 705 -22.13 10.34 -10.69
C GLN A 705 -21.06 10.84 -11.68
N ALA A 706 -19.94 11.39 -11.20
CA ALA A 706 -18.83 11.79 -12.06
C ALA A 706 -18.15 10.58 -12.72
N TRP A 707 -17.98 9.48 -11.99
CA TRP A 707 -17.49 8.22 -12.56
C TRP A 707 -18.47 7.63 -13.58
N LEU A 708 -19.76 7.54 -13.23
CA LEU A 708 -20.81 6.95 -14.06
C LEU A 708 -20.93 7.66 -15.41
N ASN A 709 -20.83 8.99 -15.41
CA ASN A 709 -20.99 9.85 -16.58
C ASN A 709 -19.67 10.19 -17.29
N ALA A 710 -18.55 9.58 -16.90
CA ALA A 710 -17.27 9.81 -17.57
C ALA A 710 -17.30 9.30 -19.02
N ALA A 711 -16.81 10.11 -19.96
CA ALA A 711 -16.76 9.76 -21.38
C ALA A 711 -15.96 8.47 -21.64
N ASN A 712 -14.84 8.31 -20.92
CA ASN A 712 -14.01 7.11 -20.91
C ASN A 712 -14.13 6.44 -19.54
N LYS A 713 -15.31 5.90 -19.23
CA LYS A 713 -15.60 5.26 -17.96
C LYS A 713 -14.70 4.04 -17.78
N ARG A 714 -13.99 3.98 -16.64
CA ARG A 714 -13.21 2.81 -16.24
C ARG A 714 -14.12 1.72 -15.70
N ASN A 715 -13.69 0.47 -15.81
CA ASN A 715 -14.31 -0.72 -15.22
C ASN A 715 -14.09 -0.85 -13.69
N PHE A 716 -13.48 0.15 -13.06
CA PHE A 716 -13.34 0.26 -11.61
C PHE A 716 -13.73 1.63 -11.11
N LEU A 717 -14.25 1.69 -9.88
CA LEU A 717 -14.59 2.94 -9.21
C LEU A 717 -13.36 3.80 -8.92
N ASN A 718 -13.54 5.10 -8.72
CA ASN A 718 -12.44 6.05 -8.67
C ASN A 718 -11.51 5.83 -7.46
N LEU A 719 -10.25 5.45 -7.70
CA LEU A 719 -9.26 5.18 -6.64
C LEU A 719 -8.51 6.43 -6.17
N PHE A 720 -8.52 7.50 -6.96
CA PHE A 720 -7.65 8.67 -6.79
C PHE A 720 -8.41 9.93 -6.34
N ASP A 721 -9.73 9.89 -6.42
CA ASP A 721 -10.61 10.95 -5.92
C ASP A 721 -11.32 10.47 -4.65
N HIS A 722 -11.27 11.27 -3.60
CA HIS A 722 -11.88 10.99 -2.30
C HIS A 722 -13.09 11.88 -2.01
N SER A 723 -13.64 12.56 -3.03
CA SER A 723 -14.80 13.46 -2.88
C SER A 723 -16.09 12.77 -2.43
N TYR A 724 -16.18 11.44 -2.47
CA TYR A 724 -17.29 10.73 -1.83
C TYR A 724 -17.35 10.97 -0.30
N LEU A 725 -16.25 11.39 0.33
CA LEU A 725 -16.23 11.78 1.74
C LEU A 725 -17.14 12.99 2.02
N GLU A 726 -17.53 13.77 1.00
CA GLU A 726 -18.49 14.88 1.17
C GLU A 726 -19.87 14.42 1.64
N ILE A 727 -20.27 13.19 1.31
CA ILE A 727 -21.56 12.62 1.75
C ILE A 727 -21.46 11.84 3.06
N VAL A 728 -20.26 11.70 3.63
CA VAL A 728 -20.04 11.09 4.95
C VAL A 728 -20.34 12.14 6.02
N THR A 729 -21.24 11.82 6.94
CA THR A 729 -21.73 12.76 7.95
C THR A 729 -20.95 12.66 9.27
N LYS A 730 -21.11 13.66 10.15
CA LYS A 730 -20.52 13.58 11.50
C LYS A 730 -21.24 12.53 12.35
N GLU A 731 -22.52 12.31 12.08
CA GLU A 731 -23.37 11.30 12.70
C GLU A 731 -22.89 9.90 12.33
N ASP A 732 -22.48 9.68 11.07
CA ASP A 732 -21.87 8.42 10.62
C ASP A 732 -20.63 8.07 11.47
N MET A 733 -19.78 9.08 11.73
CA MET A 733 -18.58 8.95 12.56
C MET A 733 -18.90 8.74 14.04
N ALA A 734 -19.85 9.49 14.59
CA ALA A 734 -20.25 9.39 15.99
C ALA A 734 -20.86 8.01 16.30
N GLU A 735 -21.73 7.50 15.41
CA GLU A 735 -22.34 6.19 15.58
C GLU A 735 -21.31 5.07 15.42
N SER A 736 -20.42 5.17 14.42
CA SER A 736 -19.32 4.23 14.24
C SER A 736 -18.43 4.15 15.48
N ARG A 737 -18.05 5.31 16.05
CA ARG A 737 -17.28 5.39 17.30
C ARG A 737 -18.02 4.71 18.46
N ARG A 738 -19.30 5.04 18.65
CA ARG A 738 -20.13 4.47 19.72
C ARG A 738 -20.18 2.94 19.64
N LEU A 739 -20.40 2.39 18.45
CA LEU A 739 -20.48 0.94 18.22
C LEU A 739 -19.15 0.25 18.52
N LEU A 740 -18.03 0.81 18.05
CA LEU A 740 -16.71 0.22 18.29
C LEU A 740 -16.24 0.37 19.74
N GLU A 741 -16.56 1.47 20.41
CA GLU A 741 -16.30 1.62 21.85
C GLU A 741 -17.12 0.63 22.68
N LEU A 742 -18.38 0.37 22.30
CA LEU A 742 -19.19 -0.69 22.91
C LEU A 742 -18.65 -2.08 22.62
N ALA A 743 -18.19 -2.35 21.39
CA ALA A 743 -17.53 -3.61 21.05
C ALA A 743 -16.27 -3.81 21.91
N VAL A 744 -15.42 -2.79 22.06
CA VAL A 744 -14.26 -2.84 22.94
C VAL A 744 -14.70 -3.06 24.39
N ALA A 745 -15.66 -2.31 24.91
CA ALA A 745 -16.09 -2.40 26.30
C ALA A 745 -16.62 -3.81 26.66
N ASN A 746 -17.32 -4.45 25.73
CA ASN A 746 -17.94 -5.76 25.92
C ASN A 746 -17.10 -6.94 25.38
N ALA A 747 -15.90 -6.68 24.84
CA ALA A 747 -15.07 -7.71 24.24
C ALA A 747 -14.58 -8.71 25.30
N GLY A 748 -14.53 -9.99 24.92
CA GLY A 748 -13.93 -11.03 25.75
C GLY A 748 -12.44 -10.80 26.01
N PRO A 749 -11.84 -11.47 27.01
CA PRO A 749 -10.46 -11.22 27.44
C PRO A 749 -9.42 -11.66 26.40
N GLY A 750 -8.15 -11.30 26.65
CA GLY A 750 -7.03 -11.72 25.82
C GLY A 750 -7.12 -11.23 24.38
N LYS A 751 -6.92 -12.12 23.41
CA LYS A 751 -6.89 -11.77 21.98
C LYS A 751 -8.19 -11.16 21.45
N GLN A 752 -9.35 -11.48 22.04
CA GLN A 752 -10.62 -10.86 21.66
C GLN A 752 -10.63 -9.36 21.99
N LYS A 753 -10.16 -8.98 23.19
CA LYS A 753 -9.99 -7.58 23.58
C LYS A 753 -8.97 -6.86 22.69
N THR A 754 -7.83 -7.51 22.40
CA THR A 754 -6.79 -6.95 21.53
C THR A 754 -7.34 -6.64 20.14
N ARG A 755 -8.05 -7.58 19.51
CA ARG A 755 -8.66 -7.36 18.19
C ARG A 755 -9.71 -6.26 18.20
N ALA A 756 -10.57 -6.19 19.21
CA ALA A 756 -11.52 -5.09 19.34
C ALA A 756 -10.81 -3.72 19.39
N GLN A 757 -9.70 -3.64 20.13
CA GLN A 757 -8.89 -2.41 20.22
C GLN A 757 -8.19 -2.06 18.90
N LEU A 758 -7.66 -3.05 18.19
CA LEU A 758 -7.05 -2.86 16.87
C LEU A 758 -8.08 -2.38 15.84
N LEU A 759 -9.30 -2.94 15.85
CA LEU A 759 -10.39 -2.49 14.97
C LEU A 759 -10.88 -1.08 15.32
N LEU A 760 -10.91 -0.71 16.61
CA LEU A 760 -11.13 0.68 16.99
C LEU A 760 -10.00 1.58 16.47
N ARG A 761 -8.74 1.12 16.52
CA ARG A 761 -7.58 1.87 16.05
C ARG A 761 -7.60 2.09 14.53
N THR A 762 -8.00 1.09 13.74
CA THR A 762 -8.19 1.27 12.29
C THR A 762 -9.31 2.27 12.00
N PHE A 763 -10.41 2.24 12.76
CA PHE A 763 -11.48 3.22 12.64
C PHE A 763 -11.03 4.65 12.96
N GLU A 764 -10.13 4.86 13.91
CA GLU A 764 -9.63 6.21 14.20
C GLU A 764 -8.93 6.87 13.01
N TYR A 765 -8.38 6.08 12.09
CA TYR A 765 -7.90 6.59 10.80
C TYR A 765 -9.08 7.02 9.92
N TYR A 766 -10.11 6.18 9.75
CA TYR A 766 -11.30 6.52 8.97
C TYR A 766 -12.01 7.77 9.50
N GLU A 767 -12.13 7.86 10.83
CA GLU A 767 -12.68 9.02 11.52
C GLU A 767 -11.85 10.28 11.25
N ALA A 768 -10.52 10.17 11.39
CA ALA A 768 -9.63 11.28 11.14
C ALA A 768 -9.68 11.73 9.67
N SER A 769 -9.79 10.79 8.73
CA SER A 769 -9.97 11.07 7.30
C SER A 769 -11.29 11.80 7.02
N ALA A 770 -12.43 11.23 7.41
CA ALA A 770 -13.74 11.82 7.12
C ALA A 770 -13.93 13.19 7.78
N LEU A 771 -13.51 13.36 9.04
CA LEU A 771 -13.69 14.62 9.78
C LEU A 771 -12.71 15.72 9.37
N SER A 772 -11.61 15.37 8.68
CA SER A 772 -10.65 16.35 8.17
C SER A 772 -10.81 16.66 6.69
N TYR A 773 -11.68 15.95 5.97
CA TYR A 773 -11.85 16.16 4.55
C TYR A 773 -12.39 17.59 4.24
N PRO A 774 -11.73 18.38 3.38
CA PRO A 774 -12.17 19.73 3.05
C PRO A 774 -13.52 19.75 2.33
N LYS A 775 -14.47 20.54 2.82
CA LYS A 775 -15.77 20.72 2.14
C LYS A 775 -15.61 21.68 0.95
N ASN A 776 -15.90 21.21 -0.27
CA ASN A 776 -15.73 22.03 -1.49
C ASN A 776 -17.00 22.80 -1.92
N GLY A 777 -18.16 22.51 -1.32
CA GLY A 777 -19.42 23.20 -1.59
C GLY A 777 -19.45 24.68 -1.20
N THR A 778 -20.42 25.43 -1.74
CA THR A 778 -20.64 26.83 -1.35
C THR A 778 -21.11 26.91 0.10
N VAL A 779 -20.36 27.66 0.93
CA VAL A 779 -20.70 27.89 2.34
C VAL A 779 -21.23 29.31 2.50
N ASN A 780 -22.48 29.44 2.94
CA ASN A 780 -23.10 30.73 3.24
C ASN A 780 -22.45 31.40 4.45
N THR A 781 -22.46 32.73 4.49
CA THR A 781 -22.06 33.48 5.69
C THR A 781 -22.92 33.04 6.88
N PRO A 782 -22.34 32.79 8.07
CA PRO A 782 -23.09 32.47 9.28
C PRO A 782 -24.22 33.47 9.54
N ALA A 783 -25.40 32.98 9.93
CA ALA A 783 -26.56 33.84 10.20
C ALA A 783 -26.46 34.59 11.53
N ASN A 784 -25.63 34.11 12.47
CA ASN A 784 -25.46 34.67 13.81
C ASN A 784 -24.14 34.17 14.45
N GLU A 785 -23.83 34.72 15.63
CA GLU A 785 -22.62 34.39 16.41
C GLU A 785 -22.51 32.89 16.69
N GLN A 786 -23.59 32.24 17.11
CA GLN A 786 -23.59 30.81 17.43
C GLN A 786 -23.23 29.96 16.21
N ALA A 787 -23.79 30.27 15.04
CA ALA A 787 -23.47 29.59 13.79
C ALA A 787 -22.00 29.79 13.40
N ALA A 788 -21.45 30.99 13.62
CA ALA A 788 -20.04 31.27 13.36
C ALA A 788 -19.12 30.52 14.32
N MET A 789 -19.47 30.42 15.60
CA MET A 789 -18.72 29.64 16.60
C MET A 789 -18.70 28.15 16.27
N VAL A 790 -19.83 27.57 15.85
CA VAL A 790 -19.89 26.17 15.39
C VAL A 790 -18.99 25.93 14.18
N MET A 791 -18.99 26.85 13.21
CA MET A 791 -18.06 26.75 12.08
C MET A 791 -16.59 26.83 12.53
N LEU A 792 -16.26 27.66 13.52
CA LEU A 792 -14.91 27.76 14.08
C LEU A 792 -14.46 26.48 14.79
N ASP A 793 -15.36 25.83 15.53
CA ASP A 793 -15.09 24.53 16.16
C ASP A 793 -14.89 23.42 15.11
N ASP A 794 -15.67 23.44 14.02
CA ASP A 794 -15.51 22.53 12.90
C ASP A 794 -14.17 22.72 12.18
N ILE A 795 -13.78 23.98 11.95
CA ILE A 795 -12.50 24.34 11.36
C ILE A 795 -11.37 23.76 12.24
N GLU A 796 -11.33 24.06 13.54
CA GLU A 796 -10.30 23.57 14.47
C GLU A 796 -10.25 22.03 14.54
N LYS A 797 -11.42 21.39 14.68
CA LYS A 797 -11.53 19.92 14.74
C LYS A 797 -11.01 19.26 13.46
N SER A 798 -11.37 19.80 12.29
CA SER A 798 -10.92 19.28 10.99
C SER A 798 -9.40 19.26 10.89
N TYR A 799 -8.74 20.36 11.27
CA TYR A 799 -7.28 20.44 11.22
C TYR A 799 -6.60 19.52 12.25
N ALA A 800 -7.16 19.41 13.46
CA ALA A 800 -6.67 18.45 14.45
C ALA A 800 -6.79 17.00 13.95
N MET A 801 -7.88 16.67 13.26
CA MET A 801 -8.09 15.33 12.67
C MET A 801 -7.13 15.07 11.51
N ALA A 802 -6.80 16.05 10.67
CA ALA A 802 -5.76 15.87 9.63
C ALA A 802 -4.39 15.56 10.25
N LYS A 803 -4.03 16.22 11.35
CA LYS A 803 -2.80 15.92 12.10
C LYS A 803 -2.85 14.51 12.71
N LYS A 804 -3.97 14.13 13.32
CA LYS A 804 -4.20 12.78 13.86
C LYS A 804 -4.02 11.74 12.77
N ARG A 805 -4.64 11.91 11.60
CA ARG A 805 -4.53 11.01 10.44
C ARG A 805 -3.08 10.72 10.05
N LYS A 806 -2.27 11.77 9.88
CA LYS A 806 -0.84 11.64 9.55
C LYS A 806 -0.05 10.94 10.66
N SER A 807 -0.34 11.26 11.92
CA SER A 807 0.28 10.59 13.06
C SER A 807 -0.03 9.09 13.11
N LEU A 808 -1.28 8.71 12.81
CA LEU A 808 -1.71 7.31 12.79
C LEU A 808 -0.95 6.51 11.73
N LEU A 809 -0.78 7.04 10.52
CA LEU A 809 -0.05 6.33 9.47
C LEU A 809 1.42 6.06 9.84
N ASN A 810 2.08 7.02 10.49
CA ASN A 810 3.43 6.82 10.99
C ASN A 810 3.46 5.76 12.10
N GLU A 811 2.47 5.74 12.98
CA GLU A 811 2.34 4.73 14.04
C GLU A 811 2.05 3.34 13.49
N PHE A 812 1.28 3.25 12.41
CA PHE A 812 0.82 1.98 11.83
C PHE A 812 1.89 1.25 11.03
N THR A 813 2.95 1.95 10.63
CA THR A 813 4.03 1.40 9.80
C THR A 813 4.63 0.13 10.44
N GLY A 814 4.64 -0.98 9.70
CA GLY A 814 5.16 -2.27 10.14
C GLY A 814 4.20 -3.13 10.98
N ASN A 815 3.01 -2.63 11.33
CA ASN A 815 2.00 -3.43 12.01
C ASN A 815 1.18 -4.28 11.01
N LEU A 816 1.13 -5.60 11.21
CA LEU A 816 0.47 -6.52 10.27
C LEU A 816 -1.05 -6.32 10.08
N ILE A 817 -1.73 -5.54 10.93
CA ILE A 817 -3.16 -5.26 10.84
C ILE A 817 -3.41 -3.78 10.51
N LEU A 818 -2.62 -2.87 11.09
CA LEU A 818 -2.83 -1.43 10.95
C LEU A 818 -2.10 -0.82 9.75
N ASP A 819 -0.99 -1.42 9.32
CA ASP A 819 -0.19 -0.91 8.19
C ASP A 819 -1.00 -0.96 6.88
N ARG A 820 -0.67 -0.04 5.96
CA ARG A 820 -1.40 0.13 4.70
C ARG A 820 -0.41 0.03 3.53
N PRO A 821 -0.66 -0.87 2.56
CA PRO A 821 0.27 -1.11 1.46
C PRO A 821 0.40 0.05 0.47
N LEU A 822 -0.60 0.95 0.41
CA LEU A 822 -0.62 2.12 -0.48
C LEU A 822 -0.47 3.42 0.34
N LYS A 823 0.58 4.21 0.04
CA LYS A 823 0.90 5.45 0.79
C LYS A 823 0.13 6.68 0.28
N GLU A 824 0.15 7.75 1.08
CA GLU A 824 -0.77 8.92 1.00
C GLU A 824 -0.63 9.85 -0.21
N ASP A 825 0.40 9.71 -1.04
CA ASP A 825 0.70 10.69 -2.09
C ASP A 825 -0.16 10.54 -3.35
N LEU A 826 -0.58 9.32 -3.72
CA LEU A 826 -1.43 9.10 -4.90
C LEU A 826 -2.78 8.43 -4.59
N TYR A 827 -2.82 7.42 -3.72
CA TYR A 827 -3.98 6.52 -3.60
C TYR A 827 -4.89 6.76 -2.41
N THR A 828 -4.38 7.32 -1.30
CA THR A 828 -5.16 7.44 -0.06
C THR A 828 -5.48 8.90 0.32
N GLY A 829 -4.99 9.84 -0.49
CA GLY A 829 -5.43 11.22 -0.54
C GLY A 829 -4.66 12.20 0.36
N ALA A 830 -4.05 13.21 -0.26
CA ALA A 830 -3.33 14.26 0.43
C ALA A 830 -4.21 15.51 0.68
N TRP A 831 -4.59 15.76 1.94
CA TRP A 831 -5.21 17.02 2.34
C TRP A 831 -4.73 17.47 3.74
N ASP A 832 -4.77 18.78 3.99
CA ASP A 832 -4.21 19.42 5.18
C ASP A 832 -5.22 19.64 6.32
N GLY A 833 -6.50 19.37 6.07
CA GLY A 833 -7.58 19.58 7.03
C GLY A 833 -8.04 21.03 7.17
N VAL A 834 -7.50 21.96 6.39
CA VAL A 834 -7.85 23.38 6.49
C VAL A 834 -9.14 23.66 5.72
N GLN A 835 -10.19 24.01 6.46
CA GLN A 835 -11.53 24.27 5.93
C GLN A 835 -11.64 25.69 5.33
N ARG A 836 -10.93 25.95 4.23
CA ARG A 836 -10.81 27.30 3.61
C ARG A 836 -12.14 27.97 3.32
N LYS A 837 -13.14 27.22 2.85
CA LYS A 837 -14.48 27.76 2.55
C LYS A 837 -15.24 28.17 3.81
N LEU A 838 -15.11 27.40 4.90
CA LEU A 838 -15.69 27.75 6.20
C LEU A 838 -14.99 28.99 6.78
N ILE A 839 -13.66 29.05 6.71
CA ILE A 839 -12.88 30.22 7.14
C ILE A 839 -13.34 31.47 6.39
N ALA A 840 -13.48 31.41 5.06
CA ALA A 840 -13.97 32.53 4.26
C ALA A 840 -15.40 32.94 4.63
N ALA A 841 -16.27 31.99 4.98
CA ALA A 841 -17.64 32.29 5.44
C ALA A 841 -17.64 33.00 6.80
N VAL A 842 -16.84 32.52 7.76
CA VAL A 842 -16.68 33.17 9.06
C VAL A 842 -16.03 34.54 8.93
N GLN A 843 -15.07 34.71 8.01
CA GLN A 843 -14.46 36.02 7.73
C GLN A 843 -15.50 37.03 7.25
N ARG A 844 -16.39 36.65 6.31
CA ARG A 844 -17.50 37.52 5.89
C ARG A 844 -18.44 37.91 7.04
N TYR A 845 -18.62 37.04 8.04
CA TYR A 845 -19.38 37.39 9.24
C TYR A 845 -18.62 38.42 10.08
N VAL A 846 -17.32 38.18 10.33
CA VAL A 846 -16.42 39.06 11.09
C VAL A 846 -16.30 40.46 10.48
N ASP A 847 -16.39 40.58 9.16
CA ASP A 847 -16.35 41.86 8.45
C ASP A 847 -17.57 42.75 8.77
N THR A 848 -18.68 42.14 9.20
CA THR A 848 -19.91 42.84 9.63
C THR A 848 -20.11 42.86 11.14
N GLU A 849 -19.24 42.18 11.89
CA GLU A 849 -19.33 42.03 13.34
C GLU A 849 -18.94 43.35 14.06
N PRO A 850 -19.67 43.77 15.11
CA PRO A 850 -19.27 44.91 15.94
C PRO A 850 -17.84 44.81 16.48
N ALA A 851 -17.23 45.94 16.83
CA ALA A 851 -15.84 45.99 17.33
C ALA A 851 -15.59 45.10 18.57
N ASN A 852 -16.62 44.89 19.39
CA ASN A 852 -16.62 44.09 20.61
C ASN A 852 -17.20 42.66 20.43
N GLY A 853 -17.38 42.18 19.21
CA GLY A 853 -17.91 40.84 18.96
C GLY A 853 -16.94 39.70 19.30
N ASN A 854 -17.50 38.54 19.62
CA ASN A 854 -16.76 37.38 20.13
C ASN A 854 -16.17 36.49 19.02
N VAL A 855 -16.68 36.56 17.79
CA VAL A 855 -16.27 35.68 16.68
C VAL A 855 -14.90 36.07 16.14
N ARG A 856 -14.62 37.37 15.97
CA ARG A 856 -13.31 37.90 15.52
C ARG A 856 -12.13 37.35 16.35
N PRO A 857 -12.09 37.47 17.69
CA PRO A 857 -10.98 36.92 18.47
C PRO A 857 -10.91 35.39 18.42
N ARG A 858 -12.05 34.68 18.35
CA ARG A 858 -12.06 33.22 18.19
C ARG A 858 -11.51 32.78 16.84
N LEU A 859 -11.88 33.46 15.75
CA LEU A 859 -11.36 33.19 14.40
C LEU A 859 -9.85 33.33 14.37
N TYR A 860 -9.30 34.42 14.93
CA TYR A 860 -7.85 34.60 15.00
C TYR A 860 -7.16 33.53 15.85
N LYS A 861 -7.77 33.06 16.94
CA LYS A 861 -7.27 31.92 17.74
C LYS A 861 -7.29 30.59 16.96
N VAL A 862 -8.33 30.34 16.17
CA VAL A 862 -8.39 29.14 15.30
C VAL A 862 -7.31 29.20 14.23
N LEU A 863 -7.16 30.35 13.57
CA LEU A 863 -6.12 30.58 12.58
C LEU A 863 -4.70 30.52 13.20
N GLU A 864 -4.55 30.81 14.49
CA GLU A 864 -3.33 30.57 15.28
C GLU A 864 -2.96 29.08 15.35
N TYR A 865 -3.93 28.21 15.60
CA TYR A 865 -3.71 26.77 15.75
C TYR A 865 -3.34 26.11 14.42
N MET A 866 -3.81 26.72 13.32
CA MET A 866 -3.55 26.28 11.96
C MET A 866 -2.29 26.95 11.47
N ASP A 867 -1.20 26.19 11.33
CA ASP A 867 0.02 26.67 10.67
C ASP A 867 -0.27 26.93 9.19
N THR A 868 -0.94 28.05 8.94
CA THR A 868 -1.46 28.43 7.66
C THR A 868 -0.60 29.57 7.19
N SER A 869 0.10 29.31 6.10
CA SER A 869 0.79 30.25 5.21
C SER A 869 -0.12 31.35 4.63
N MET A 870 -1.20 31.70 5.33
CA MET A 870 -2.26 32.61 4.89
C MET A 870 -1.89 34.09 5.01
N ASN A 871 -0.85 34.44 5.78
CA ASN A 871 -0.38 35.83 5.96
C ASN A 871 1.10 36.04 5.55
N LEU A 872 1.61 35.30 4.55
CA LEU A 872 2.95 35.55 4.02
C LEU A 872 2.99 36.90 3.27
N THR A 873 4.06 37.66 3.43
CA THR A 873 4.37 38.87 2.65
C THR A 873 5.88 38.97 2.49
N ALA A 874 6.38 39.69 1.49
CA ALA A 874 7.80 40.02 1.37
C ALA A 874 8.01 41.54 1.27
N SER A 875 9.27 41.98 1.37
CA SER A 875 9.68 43.38 1.18
C SER A 875 10.86 43.43 0.23
N ALA A 876 10.76 44.23 -0.84
CA ALA A 876 11.89 44.57 -1.69
C ALA A 876 12.50 45.88 -1.21
N VAL A 877 13.81 45.88 -0.92
CA VAL A 877 14.51 47.06 -0.37
C VAL A 877 15.12 47.89 -1.49
N ARG A 878 14.91 49.21 -1.45
CA ARG A 878 15.44 50.09 -2.50
C ARG A 878 16.96 50.07 -2.49
N THR A 879 17.60 50.07 -3.65
CA THR A 879 19.05 50.04 -3.78
C THR A 879 19.57 51.18 -4.65
N THR A 880 20.79 51.65 -4.34
CA THR A 880 21.55 52.59 -5.17
C THR A 880 22.69 51.91 -5.92
N ALA A 881 22.89 50.60 -5.73
CA ALA A 881 23.89 49.83 -6.48
C ALA A 881 23.46 49.71 -7.95
N SER A 882 24.43 49.74 -8.87
CA SER A 882 24.11 49.56 -10.29
C SER A 882 23.64 48.14 -10.58
N LYS A 883 22.80 47.98 -11.61
CA LYS A 883 22.36 46.68 -12.13
C LYS A 883 23.53 45.73 -12.37
N GLU A 884 24.62 46.21 -12.95
CA GLU A 884 25.83 45.42 -13.21
C GLU A 884 26.48 44.93 -11.91
N THR A 885 26.51 45.77 -10.88
CA THR A 885 27.03 45.40 -9.56
C THR A 885 26.18 44.30 -8.93
N ILE A 886 24.85 44.43 -9.01
CA ILE A 886 23.91 43.46 -8.47
C ILE A 886 24.06 42.11 -9.19
N LEU A 887 24.08 42.09 -10.53
CA LEU A 887 24.25 40.87 -11.33
C LEU A 887 25.53 40.09 -10.99
N GLN A 888 26.59 40.78 -10.56
CA GLN A 888 27.86 40.16 -10.16
C GLN A 888 27.90 39.71 -8.69
N SER A 889 26.94 40.15 -7.86
CA SER A 889 26.90 39.91 -6.41
C SER A 889 26.12 38.63 -6.07
N LEU A 890 26.60 37.46 -6.50
CA LEU A 890 25.97 36.16 -6.26
C LEU A 890 26.27 35.57 -4.86
N ASP A 891 27.12 36.23 -4.07
CA ASP A 891 27.25 35.99 -2.63
C ASP A 891 26.33 36.97 -1.88
N PHE A 892 25.19 36.48 -1.41
CA PHE A 892 24.18 37.30 -0.73
C PHE A 892 24.56 37.71 0.69
N SER A 893 25.66 37.17 1.24
CA SER A 893 26.18 37.60 2.55
C SER A 893 26.96 38.92 2.49
N GLN A 894 27.21 39.45 1.29
CA GLN A 894 28.00 40.64 1.04
C GLN A 894 27.29 41.59 0.06
N GLY A 895 27.82 42.81 -0.08
CA GLY A 895 27.37 43.75 -1.09
C GLY A 895 25.93 44.25 -0.88
N PRO A 896 25.20 44.63 -1.95
CA PRO A 896 23.91 45.30 -1.84
C PRO A 896 22.80 44.43 -1.22
N TRP A 897 22.94 43.10 -1.25
CA TRP A 897 21.96 42.16 -0.70
C TRP A 897 21.88 42.18 0.82
N THR A 898 22.93 42.64 1.50
CA THR A 898 22.96 42.79 2.97
C THR A 898 21.90 43.75 3.51
N ALA A 899 21.31 44.60 2.66
CA ALA A 899 20.21 45.47 3.03
C ALA A 899 18.84 44.75 3.02
N ALA A 900 18.72 43.61 2.35
CA ALA A 900 17.47 42.86 2.21
C ALA A 900 17.39 41.72 3.24
N LEU A 901 16.27 41.66 3.97
CA LEU A 901 15.95 40.50 4.80
C LEU A 901 15.40 39.37 3.92
N PRO A 902 16.01 38.17 3.91
CA PRO A 902 15.51 37.06 3.12
C PRO A 902 14.25 36.44 3.75
N PHE A 903 13.46 35.77 2.91
CA PHE A 903 12.39 34.87 3.36
C PHE A 903 12.61 33.45 2.81
N SER A 904 12.10 32.44 3.52
CA SER A 904 12.41 31.02 3.22
C SER A 904 11.28 30.03 3.45
N GLU A 905 10.02 30.48 3.55
CA GLU A 905 8.87 29.64 3.88
C GLU A 905 8.39 28.77 2.69
N PHE A 906 9.25 27.92 2.14
CA PHE A 906 8.93 27.00 1.04
C PHE A 906 8.45 25.64 1.56
N THR A 907 7.41 25.09 0.94
CA THR A 907 6.93 23.73 1.19
C THR A 907 6.58 23.03 -0.11
N VAL A 908 6.43 21.70 -0.08
CA VAL A 908 6.09 20.91 -1.26
C VAL A 908 4.69 21.28 -1.74
N MET A 909 4.61 21.80 -2.96
CA MET A 909 3.39 22.22 -3.63
C MET A 909 2.35 21.09 -3.62
N GLY A 910 1.09 21.44 -3.31
CA GLY A 910 -0.04 20.51 -3.31
C GLY A 910 -0.19 19.65 -2.05
N SER A 911 0.89 19.43 -1.29
CA SER A 911 0.86 18.65 -0.03
C SER A 911 1.19 19.46 1.22
N ASN A 912 1.79 20.64 1.06
CA ASN A 912 2.37 21.49 2.11
C ASN A 912 3.35 20.74 3.03
N ALA A 913 3.95 19.63 2.55
CA ALA A 913 4.99 18.92 3.29
C ALA A 913 6.26 19.79 3.40
N ALA A 914 7.06 19.58 4.44
CA ALA A 914 8.31 20.31 4.62
C ALA A 914 9.20 20.19 3.36
N ALA A 915 9.79 21.31 2.94
CA ALA A 915 10.75 21.29 1.84
C ALA A 915 11.98 20.43 2.23
N PRO A 916 12.51 19.61 1.32
CA PRO A 916 13.67 18.76 1.61
C PRO A 916 14.96 19.56 1.80
N VAL A 917 14.99 20.81 1.32
CA VAL A 917 16.14 21.72 1.37
C VAL A 917 15.64 23.15 1.57
N GLU A 918 16.50 24.01 2.12
CA GLU A 918 16.20 25.44 2.29
C GLU A 918 16.33 26.20 0.96
N THR A 919 15.44 27.18 0.76
CA THR A 919 15.55 28.21 -0.28
C THR A 919 15.35 29.55 0.37
N LYS A 920 16.29 30.48 0.21
CA LYS A 920 16.15 31.87 0.64
C LYS A 920 15.97 32.78 -0.57
N VAL A 921 15.09 33.76 -0.44
CA VAL A 921 14.84 34.76 -1.47
C VAL A 921 15.09 36.15 -0.92
N TYR A 922 15.93 36.92 -1.61
CA TYR A 922 16.28 38.31 -1.31
C TYR A 922 15.69 39.21 -2.38
N LEU A 923 15.14 40.35 -1.98
CA LEU A 923 14.48 41.28 -2.90
C LEU A 923 15.07 42.68 -2.77
N LEU A 924 15.52 43.25 -3.88
CA LEU A 924 15.89 44.66 -4.00
C LEU A 924 15.06 45.32 -5.11
N TRP A 925 14.99 46.65 -5.13
CA TRP A 925 14.40 47.38 -6.25
C TRP A 925 15.10 48.72 -6.51
N ASP A 926 15.00 49.22 -7.73
CA ASP A 926 15.30 50.61 -8.08
C ASP A 926 14.16 51.19 -8.92
N ASN A 927 14.30 52.39 -9.47
CA ASN A 927 13.23 53.03 -10.24
C ASN A 927 12.82 52.27 -11.52
N GLU A 928 13.63 51.32 -11.98
CA GLU A 928 13.45 50.61 -13.24
C GLU A 928 13.23 49.11 -13.07
N ASN A 929 13.76 48.49 -12.01
CA ASN A 929 13.85 47.03 -11.89
C ASN A 929 13.50 46.51 -10.49
N LEU A 930 12.88 45.33 -10.46
CA LEU A 930 12.89 44.41 -9.33
C LEU A 930 14.08 43.45 -9.47
N TYR A 931 14.84 43.27 -8.40
CA TYR A 931 15.95 42.33 -8.32
C TYR A 931 15.57 41.19 -7.38
N VAL A 932 15.68 39.95 -7.85
CA VAL A 932 15.34 38.74 -7.08
C VAL A 932 16.56 37.85 -6.98
N GLY A 933 17.12 37.72 -5.79
CA GLY A 933 18.22 36.81 -5.48
C GLY A 933 17.70 35.53 -4.86
N TYR A 934 17.98 34.38 -5.46
CA TYR A 934 17.68 33.06 -4.88
C TYR A 934 18.94 32.38 -4.40
N GLU A 935 18.96 32.02 -3.12
CA GLU A 935 19.98 31.18 -2.49
C GLU A 935 19.43 29.77 -2.30
N ASN A 936 19.83 28.85 -3.18
CA ASN A 936 19.23 27.52 -3.25
C ASN A 936 20.15 26.47 -2.64
N PHE A 937 19.95 26.16 -1.36
CA PHE A 937 20.72 25.13 -0.68
C PHE A 937 20.41 23.76 -1.28
N ASP A 938 21.45 22.98 -1.50
CA ASP A 938 21.37 21.61 -1.99
C ASP A 938 22.74 20.93 -1.78
N SER A 939 22.77 19.95 -0.87
CA SER A 939 24.01 19.19 -0.59
C SER A 939 24.46 18.32 -1.75
N GLU A 940 23.63 18.16 -2.79
CA GLU A 940 23.88 17.30 -3.95
C GLU A 940 24.29 18.09 -5.21
N VAL A 941 24.62 19.39 -5.09
CA VAL A 941 25.01 20.26 -6.23
C VAL A 941 26.24 19.78 -7.00
N THR A 942 27.14 19.04 -6.35
CA THR A 942 28.34 18.47 -6.98
C THR A 942 28.12 17.06 -7.54
N THR A 943 26.90 16.52 -7.43
CA THR A 943 26.53 15.20 -7.97
C THR A 943 25.82 15.34 -9.32
N ASN A 944 25.53 14.22 -9.98
CA ASN A 944 24.79 14.21 -11.25
C ASN A 944 23.29 14.49 -11.09
N LYS A 945 22.80 14.79 -9.88
CA LYS A 945 21.38 15.06 -9.61
C LYS A 945 20.93 16.49 -9.90
N LEU A 946 21.85 17.44 -9.97
CA LEU A 946 21.55 18.82 -10.34
C LEU A 946 21.34 18.91 -11.87
N ILE A 947 20.08 18.91 -12.30
CA ILE A 947 19.70 18.92 -13.72
C ILE A 947 19.69 20.37 -14.22
N LYS A 948 20.55 20.66 -15.19
CA LYS A 948 20.79 22.03 -15.67
C LYS A 948 21.07 22.06 -17.16
N SER A 949 20.05 22.42 -17.93
CA SER A 949 20.15 22.64 -19.37
C SER A 949 21.09 23.81 -19.66
N THR A 950 21.73 23.78 -20.83
CA THR A 950 22.55 24.90 -21.35
C THR A 950 21.77 25.82 -22.29
N GLN A 951 20.54 25.41 -22.66
CA GLN A 951 19.63 26.14 -23.53
C GLN A 951 18.17 25.79 -23.19
N ALA A 952 17.25 26.67 -23.58
CA ALA A 952 15.81 26.48 -23.39
C ALA A 952 15.04 26.71 -24.71
N PRO A 953 15.09 25.77 -25.67
CA PRO A 953 14.41 25.93 -26.96
C PRO A 953 12.89 26.01 -26.76
N ASN A 954 12.23 26.85 -27.56
CA ASN A 954 10.77 27.05 -27.51
C ASN A 954 10.21 27.45 -26.12
N ASN A 955 11.00 28.18 -25.32
CA ASN A 955 10.67 28.56 -23.94
C ASN A 955 10.41 27.34 -23.04
N TRP A 956 11.27 26.33 -23.12
CA TRP A 956 11.25 25.19 -22.22
C TRP A 956 12.65 24.57 -22.05
N TRP A 957 12.90 23.93 -20.91
CA TRP A 957 14.19 23.28 -20.61
C TRP A 957 14.52 22.18 -21.63
N LEU A 958 15.76 22.13 -22.13
CA LEU A 958 16.20 21.07 -23.05
C LEU A 958 16.09 19.67 -22.43
N SER A 959 16.34 19.56 -21.13
CA SER A 959 16.19 18.31 -20.36
C SER A 959 14.74 17.88 -20.15
N GLY A 960 13.77 18.75 -20.46
CA GLY A 960 12.37 18.61 -20.09
C GLY A 960 12.05 19.16 -18.70
N GLN A 961 12.91 18.96 -17.69
CA GLN A 961 12.71 19.42 -16.32
C GLN A 961 14.06 19.73 -15.65
N ASP A 962 14.39 21.00 -15.48
CA ASP A 962 15.60 21.43 -14.78
C ASP A 962 15.35 21.73 -13.30
N ASP A 963 16.41 21.64 -12.50
CA ASP A 963 16.51 22.47 -11.30
C ASP A 963 16.41 23.93 -11.71
N SER A 964 15.42 24.64 -11.15
CA SER A 964 15.13 26.00 -11.55
C SER A 964 14.42 26.77 -10.46
N VAL A 965 14.51 28.09 -10.56
CA VAL A 965 13.71 29.03 -9.78
C VAL A 965 12.76 29.78 -10.70
N GLU A 966 11.57 30.06 -10.19
CA GLU A 966 10.52 30.70 -10.95
C GLU A 966 9.90 31.82 -10.11
N THR A 967 9.98 33.05 -10.63
CA THR A 967 9.35 34.22 -10.01
C THR A 967 8.12 34.60 -10.79
N TYR A 968 6.96 34.51 -10.17
CA TYR A 968 5.70 34.96 -10.73
C TYR A 968 5.29 36.28 -10.08
N VAL A 969 5.09 37.34 -10.87
CA VAL A 969 4.83 38.67 -10.30
C VAL A 969 3.94 39.53 -11.20
N THR A 970 3.17 40.42 -10.58
CA THR A 970 2.38 41.47 -11.24
C THR A 970 2.35 42.76 -10.42
N GLY A 971 2.34 43.90 -11.10
CA GLY A 971 2.18 45.24 -10.51
C GLY A 971 0.73 45.69 -10.33
N THR A 972 -0.25 45.01 -10.93
CA THR A 972 -1.63 45.52 -11.01
C THR A 972 -2.47 45.29 -9.75
N GLY A 973 -1.94 44.55 -8.76
CA GLY A 973 -2.68 44.14 -7.56
C GLY A 973 -3.74 43.05 -7.80
N ASP A 974 -4.20 42.87 -9.05
CA ASP A 974 -5.15 41.83 -9.46
C ASP A 974 -4.45 40.72 -10.26
N VAL A 975 -4.14 39.62 -9.57
CA VAL A 975 -3.52 38.42 -10.15
C VAL A 975 -4.43 37.72 -11.17
N THR A 976 -5.75 37.89 -11.07
CA THR A 976 -6.71 37.26 -11.99
C THR A 976 -6.70 37.93 -13.36
N SER A 977 -6.35 39.22 -13.42
CA SER A 977 -6.17 39.99 -14.66
C SER A 977 -4.90 39.61 -15.43
N GLY A 978 -3.89 39.02 -14.76
CA GLY A 978 -2.68 38.53 -15.39
C GLY A 978 -1.43 38.67 -14.53
N TYR A 979 -0.40 37.89 -14.86
CA TYR A 979 0.93 37.93 -14.25
C TYR A 979 1.99 37.39 -15.22
N LYS A 980 3.27 37.65 -14.96
CA LYS A 980 4.39 37.04 -15.68
C LYS A 980 5.19 36.12 -14.77
N GLY A 981 5.73 35.04 -15.35
CA GLY A 981 6.64 34.09 -14.72
C GLY A 981 8.03 34.14 -15.36
N PHE A 982 9.08 34.30 -14.55
CA PHE A 982 10.48 34.41 -14.96
C PHE A 982 11.27 33.20 -14.46
N PHE A 983 11.79 32.41 -15.38
CA PHE A 983 12.39 31.10 -15.10
C PHE A 983 13.91 31.17 -15.26
N THR A 984 14.66 30.65 -14.30
CA THR A 984 16.13 30.60 -14.37
C THR A 984 16.68 29.31 -13.76
N ASN A 985 17.65 28.70 -14.42
CA ASN A 985 18.33 27.49 -13.92
C ASN A 985 19.76 27.80 -13.39
N PRO A 986 20.48 26.82 -12.82
CA PRO A 986 21.85 27.00 -12.30
C PRO A 986 22.90 27.47 -13.33
N ASN A 987 22.61 27.39 -14.63
CA ASN A 987 23.48 27.87 -15.71
C ASN A 987 23.08 29.29 -16.19
N ALA A 988 22.19 29.97 -15.47
CA ALA A 988 21.57 31.25 -15.87
C ALA A 988 20.78 31.19 -17.19
N VAL A 989 20.42 29.99 -17.67
CA VAL A 989 19.50 29.84 -18.81
C VAL A 989 18.13 30.31 -18.35
N LYS A 990 17.45 31.07 -19.22
CA LYS A 990 16.25 31.80 -18.85
C LYS A 990 15.18 31.82 -19.94
N PHE A 991 13.92 31.87 -19.54
CA PHE A 991 12.77 32.12 -20.41
C PHE A 991 11.58 32.68 -19.61
N THR A 992 10.55 33.13 -20.31
CA THR A 992 9.42 33.86 -19.71
C THR A 992 8.09 33.24 -20.13
N TYR A 993 7.13 33.21 -19.21
CA TYR A 993 5.72 32.94 -19.48
C TYR A 993 4.85 34.10 -19.00
N LYS A 994 3.67 34.25 -19.60
CA LYS A 994 2.64 35.19 -19.14
C LYS A 994 1.26 34.56 -19.11
N LYS A 995 0.43 35.07 -18.21
CA LYS A 995 -1.01 34.84 -18.19
C LYS A 995 -1.69 36.19 -18.40
N THR A 996 -2.64 36.25 -19.34
CA THR A 996 -3.28 37.51 -19.77
C THR A 996 -4.78 37.55 -19.55
N ALA A 997 -5.40 36.46 -19.08
CA ALA A 997 -6.83 36.40 -18.81
C ALA A 997 -7.19 35.35 -17.74
N PRO A 998 -8.36 35.47 -17.09
CA PRO A 998 -8.96 34.40 -16.32
C PRO A 998 -9.17 33.14 -17.18
N ASN A 999 -8.96 31.95 -16.60
CA ASN A 999 -9.17 30.64 -17.24
C ASN A 999 -8.28 30.29 -18.46
N THR A 1000 -7.27 31.09 -18.79
CA THR A 1000 -6.22 30.72 -19.75
C THR A 1000 -4.99 30.19 -19.04
N GLY A 1001 -4.35 29.14 -19.55
CA GLY A 1001 -3.05 28.68 -19.06
C GLY A 1001 -1.95 29.71 -19.33
N PRO A 1002 -0.84 29.69 -18.58
CA PRO A 1002 0.33 30.50 -18.90
C PRO A 1002 0.87 30.11 -20.29
N ALA A 1003 1.17 31.10 -21.11
CA ALA A 1003 1.73 30.92 -22.45
C ALA A 1003 3.14 31.52 -22.53
N PRO A 1004 4.02 31.02 -23.43
CA PRO A 1004 5.33 31.60 -23.63
C PRO A 1004 5.26 33.10 -23.93
N ASP A 1005 6.17 33.88 -23.34
CA ASP A 1005 6.30 35.31 -23.61
C ASP A 1005 7.64 35.61 -24.30
N LEU A 1006 7.63 36.58 -25.22
CA LEU A 1006 8.82 36.98 -25.98
C LEU A 1006 9.66 38.05 -25.25
N ASP A 1007 9.40 38.24 -23.96
CA ASP A 1007 10.08 39.23 -23.14
C ASP A 1007 11.52 38.79 -22.86
N THR A 1008 12.45 39.49 -23.51
CA THR A 1008 13.90 39.28 -23.40
C THR A 1008 14.61 40.40 -22.64
N GLN A 1009 13.88 41.39 -22.11
CA GLN A 1009 14.48 42.60 -21.51
C GLN A 1009 15.10 42.34 -20.13
N TRP A 1010 14.57 41.37 -19.40
CA TRP A 1010 15.07 40.97 -18.08
C TRP A 1010 16.41 40.24 -18.17
N GLN A 1011 17.20 40.23 -17.11
CA GLN A 1011 18.52 39.58 -17.07
C GLN A 1011 18.62 38.54 -15.97
N ALA A 1012 19.51 37.57 -16.14
CA ALA A 1012 19.78 36.57 -15.12
C ALA A 1012 21.28 36.32 -14.99
N SER A 1013 21.73 36.02 -13.78
CA SER A 1013 23.06 35.48 -13.51
C SER A 1013 22.96 34.31 -12.53
N ALA A 1014 23.94 33.42 -12.55
CA ALA A 1014 23.97 32.24 -11.69
C ALA A 1014 25.38 31.85 -11.31
N GLN A 1015 25.54 31.26 -10.13
CA GLN A 1015 26.78 30.67 -9.66
C GLN A 1015 26.48 29.38 -8.91
N ILE A 1016 27.20 28.31 -9.24
CA ILE A 1016 27.13 27.03 -8.54
C ILE A 1016 28.26 26.99 -7.52
N GLY A 1017 27.90 26.85 -6.24
CA GLY A 1017 28.82 26.66 -5.13
C GLY A 1017 29.00 25.19 -4.78
N THR A 1018 29.48 24.92 -3.56
CA THR A 1018 29.73 23.55 -3.08
C THR A 1018 28.55 22.92 -2.35
N ASP A 1019 27.66 23.72 -1.78
CA ASP A 1019 26.50 23.29 -0.97
C ASP A 1019 25.18 23.98 -1.41
N ARG A 1020 25.25 24.82 -2.44
CA ARG A 1020 24.14 25.61 -2.96
C ARG A 1020 24.43 26.09 -4.38
N TRP A 1021 23.40 26.61 -5.03
CA TRP A 1021 23.53 27.38 -6.26
C TRP A 1021 22.68 28.65 -6.15
N ASN A 1022 23.25 29.76 -6.56
CA ASN A 1022 22.64 31.07 -6.42
C ASN A 1022 22.25 31.60 -7.79
N THR A 1023 21.14 32.33 -7.85
CA THR A 1023 20.71 33.03 -9.06
C THR A 1023 20.23 34.42 -8.74
N ILE A 1024 20.36 35.32 -9.72
CA ILE A 1024 19.79 36.66 -9.68
C ILE A 1024 18.92 36.83 -10.89
N GLN A 1025 17.72 37.36 -10.71
CA GLN A 1025 16.82 37.81 -11.78
C GLN A 1025 16.67 39.32 -11.67
N VAL A 1026 16.91 40.04 -12.77
CA VAL A 1026 16.68 41.48 -12.90
C VAL A 1026 15.46 41.66 -13.79
N ILE A 1027 14.32 42.00 -13.18
CA ILE A 1027 13.01 42.07 -13.82
C ILE A 1027 12.62 43.54 -13.98
N PRO A 1028 12.57 44.09 -15.21
CA PRO A 1028 12.13 45.45 -15.45
C PRO A 1028 10.68 45.67 -15.00
N PHE A 1029 10.39 46.80 -14.37
CA PHE A 1029 9.03 47.17 -13.99
C PHE A 1029 8.09 47.34 -15.18
N SER A 1030 8.62 47.77 -16.32
CA SER A 1030 7.92 47.79 -17.61
C SER A 1030 7.42 46.40 -18.03
N SER A 1031 8.16 45.34 -17.69
CA SER A 1031 7.78 43.96 -18.02
C SER A 1031 6.57 43.50 -17.22
N ILE A 1032 6.33 44.03 -16.02
CA ILE A 1032 5.32 43.51 -15.08
C ILE A 1032 4.21 44.51 -14.74
N GLY A 1033 4.11 45.60 -15.52
CA GLY A 1033 3.03 46.58 -15.43
C GLY A 1033 3.06 47.41 -14.15
N VAL A 1034 4.25 47.72 -13.64
CA VAL A 1034 4.41 48.56 -12.44
C VAL A 1034 4.51 50.03 -12.84
N ASP A 1035 3.61 50.84 -12.31
CA ASP A 1035 3.72 52.30 -12.25
C ASP A 1035 3.93 52.70 -10.78
N LEU A 1036 5.14 53.18 -10.47
CA LEU A 1036 5.52 53.55 -9.10
C LEU A 1036 4.72 54.74 -8.55
N ASN A 1037 4.03 55.51 -9.41
CA ASN A 1037 3.11 56.55 -8.94
C ASN A 1037 1.75 56.00 -8.49
N GLN A 1038 1.44 54.74 -8.83
CA GLN A 1038 0.15 54.11 -8.58
C GLN A 1038 0.22 52.99 -7.53
N THR A 1039 1.38 52.34 -7.39
CA THR A 1039 1.56 51.25 -6.43
C THR A 1039 2.96 51.20 -5.82
N ASN A 1040 3.00 50.88 -4.53
CA ASN A 1040 4.20 50.50 -3.80
C ASN A 1040 4.14 49.04 -3.31
N THR A 1041 3.18 48.26 -3.82
CA THR A 1041 2.98 46.85 -3.45
C THR A 1041 2.70 46.01 -4.70
N LEU A 1042 3.52 44.98 -4.92
CA LEU A 1042 3.35 44.00 -5.99
C LEU A 1042 2.64 42.75 -5.44
N MET A 1043 2.13 41.91 -6.33
CA MET A 1043 1.71 40.55 -5.97
C MET A 1043 2.71 39.55 -6.55
N GLY A 1044 3.38 38.80 -5.68
CA GLY A 1044 4.44 37.87 -6.05
C GLY A 1044 4.21 36.44 -5.54
N PHE A 1045 4.71 35.46 -6.28
CA PHE A 1045 4.80 34.06 -5.90
C PHE A 1045 6.17 33.51 -6.35
N PHE A 1046 6.86 32.81 -5.45
CA PHE A 1046 8.23 32.35 -5.65
C PHE A 1046 8.26 30.84 -5.56
N PHE A 1047 9.06 30.21 -6.41
CA PHE A 1047 9.00 28.78 -6.63
C PHE A 1047 10.36 28.19 -6.99
N ARG A 1048 10.58 26.93 -6.60
CA ARG A 1048 11.78 26.15 -6.94
C ARG A 1048 11.40 24.74 -7.39
N ALA A 1049 11.86 24.35 -8.56
CA ALA A 1049 11.89 22.96 -8.98
C ALA A 1049 13.17 22.31 -8.45
N TYR A 1050 13.04 21.19 -7.73
CA TYR A 1050 14.15 20.47 -7.12
C TYR A 1050 14.38 19.13 -7.84
N HIS A 1051 15.62 18.90 -8.29
CA HIS A 1051 16.11 17.73 -9.02
C HIS A 1051 15.17 17.34 -10.16
N GLY A 1052 15.00 18.22 -11.14
CA GLY A 1052 14.11 18.00 -12.29
C GLY A 1052 12.66 17.72 -11.91
N SER A 1053 12.11 18.51 -10.99
CA SER A 1053 10.71 18.43 -10.54
C SER A 1053 10.35 17.16 -9.76
N THR A 1054 11.32 16.42 -9.21
CA THR A 1054 11.03 15.37 -8.20
C THR A 1054 10.26 15.91 -7.00
N LYS A 1055 10.54 17.18 -6.64
CA LYS A 1055 9.72 17.99 -5.75
C LYS A 1055 9.56 19.39 -6.34
N LEU A 1056 8.36 19.92 -6.19
CA LEU A 1056 7.99 21.28 -6.57
C LEU A 1056 7.78 22.09 -5.30
N LEU A 1057 8.60 23.09 -5.05
CA LEU A 1057 8.62 23.85 -3.81
C LEU A 1057 8.01 25.22 -4.04
N GLY A 1058 6.82 25.46 -3.48
CA GLY A 1058 6.13 26.73 -3.57
C GLY A 1058 6.29 27.54 -2.28
N TRP A 1059 6.44 28.86 -2.40
CA TRP A 1059 6.35 29.75 -1.24
C TRP A 1059 4.97 29.61 -0.58
N GLY A 1060 4.97 29.27 0.70
CA GLY A 1060 3.76 28.91 1.45
C GLY A 1060 3.05 27.62 0.99
N GLY A 1061 3.67 26.83 0.11
CA GLY A 1061 3.10 25.62 -0.50
C GLY A 1061 2.11 25.86 -1.65
N GLY A 1062 2.01 27.13 -2.08
CA GLY A 1062 1.14 27.55 -3.17
C GLY A 1062 1.54 26.98 -4.53
N ALA A 1063 0.69 27.24 -5.52
CA ALA A 1063 0.92 26.86 -6.91
C ALA A 1063 0.72 28.06 -7.84
N PRO A 1064 1.52 28.20 -8.91
CA PRO A 1064 1.52 29.42 -9.73
C PRO A 1064 0.22 29.66 -10.49
N TRP A 1065 -0.61 28.63 -10.72
CA TRP A 1065 -1.92 28.77 -11.38
C TRP A 1065 -3.06 29.18 -10.44
N LYS A 1066 -2.82 29.27 -9.13
CA LYS A 1066 -3.84 29.69 -8.15
C LYS A 1066 -3.60 31.12 -7.71
N ALA A 1067 -4.58 32.00 -7.95
CA ALA A 1067 -4.47 33.41 -7.57
C ALA A 1067 -4.25 33.61 -6.06
N ASP A 1068 -4.82 32.72 -5.24
CA ASP A 1068 -4.66 32.71 -3.78
C ASP A 1068 -3.28 32.22 -3.30
N SER A 1069 -2.34 31.90 -4.20
CA SER A 1069 -0.94 31.57 -3.88
C SER A 1069 -0.01 32.77 -3.95
N PHE A 1070 -0.43 33.86 -4.60
CA PHE A 1070 0.33 35.11 -4.65
C PHE A 1070 0.19 35.88 -3.35
N ARG A 1071 1.22 36.62 -2.97
CA ARG A 1071 1.29 37.39 -1.72
C ARG A 1071 1.83 38.79 -1.98
N PRO A 1072 1.51 39.76 -1.11
CA PRO A 1072 2.07 41.10 -1.20
C PRO A 1072 3.60 41.13 -1.11
N VAL A 1073 4.24 41.87 -2.02
CA VAL A 1073 5.66 42.24 -2.00
C VAL A 1073 5.74 43.76 -1.93
N HIS A 1074 6.14 44.31 -0.79
CA HIS A 1074 6.14 45.76 -0.57
C HIS A 1074 7.47 46.38 -0.99
N LEU A 1075 7.42 47.48 -1.75
CA LEU A 1075 8.58 48.28 -2.09
C LEU A 1075 8.89 49.24 -0.92
N VAL A 1076 10.07 49.09 -0.31
CA VAL A 1076 10.47 49.86 0.87
C VAL A 1076 11.77 50.63 0.63
N GLU A 1077 11.95 51.76 1.29
CA GLU A 1077 13.17 52.58 1.20
C GLU A 1077 14.38 51.92 1.89
N PRO A 1078 15.63 52.26 1.52
CA PRO A 1078 16.83 51.53 1.96
C PRO A 1078 17.16 51.71 3.44
N ALA A 1079 16.73 52.83 4.02
CA ALA A 1079 17.07 53.18 5.39
C ALA A 1079 16.22 52.37 6.36
N ASN A 1080 16.84 51.37 6.99
CA ASN A 1080 16.33 50.87 8.26
C ASN A 1080 16.48 52.00 9.29
N TYR A 1081 15.35 52.46 9.83
CA TYR A 1081 15.33 53.53 10.83
C TYR A 1081 15.82 53.04 12.21
N LEU A 1082 16.03 51.73 12.35
CA LEU A 1082 16.61 51.09 13.53
C LEU A 1082 18.05 50.67 13.22
N GLN A 1083 18.96 50.97 14.15
CA GLN A 1083 20.34 50.52 14.08
C GLN A 1083 20.51 49.22 14.84
N ASN A 1084 21.50 48.41 14.45
CA ASN A 1084 21.79 47.11 15.07
C ASN A 1084 20.55 46.19 15.12
N SER A 1085 19.79 46.12 14.03
CA SER A 1085 18.49 45.41 13.95
C SER A 1085 18.59 43.91 14.20
N SER A 1086 19.69 43.28 13.81
CA SER A 1086 20.02 41.86 14.04
C SER A 1086 20.93 41.64 15.26
N PHE A 1087 21.13 42.67 16.09
CA PHE A 1087 21.89 42.57 17.34
C PHE A 1087 23.34 42.10 17.21
N GLU A 1088 23.95 42.20 16.02
CA GLU A 1088 25.34 41.78 15.77
C GLU A 1088 26.38 42.65 16.50
N LEU A 1089 26.09 43.91 16.81
CA LEU A 1089 26.97 44.77 17.59
C LEU A 1089 26.71 44.61 19.08
N GLY A 1090 27.75 44.29 19.86
CA GLY A 1090 27.69 44.13 21.32
C GLY A 1090 28.86 44.82 22.04
N ASN A 1091 28.83 44.84 23.38
CA ASN A 1091 29.90 45.41 24.19
C ASN A 1091 31.14 44.50 24.11
N PRO A 1092 32.30 44.95 23.58
CA PRO A 1092 33.48 44.09 23.42
C PRO A 1092 34.01 43.50 24.73
N GLN A 1093 33.81 44.19 25.85
CA GLN A 1093 34.23 43.72 27.18
C GLN A 1093 33.15 42.89 27.89
N LYS A 1094 31.89 42.96 27.43
CA LYS A 1094 30.74 42.21 27.96
C LYS A 1094 29.82 41.76 26.81
N PRO A 1095 30.19 40.73 26.04
CA PRO A 1095 29.53 40.39 24.76
C PRO A 1095 28.02 40.08 24.83
N ASN A 1096 27.51 39.73 26.02
CA ASN A 1096 26.10 39.41 26.26
C ASN A 1096 25.26 40.65 26.66
N GLU A 1097 25.88 41.81 26.87
CA GLU A 1097 25.17 43.03 27.24
C GLU A 1097 24.48 43.68 26.02
N ILE A 1098 23.23 44.11 26.20
CA ILE A 1098 22.52 44.93 25.20
C ILE A 1098 23.20 46.30 25.15
N THR A 1099 23.69 46.70 23.99
CA THR A 1099 24.32 48.01 23.78
C THR A 1099 23.36 49.01 23.14
N LEU A 1100 23.62 50.30 23.39
CA LEU A 1100 22.95 51.38 22.68
C LEU A 1100 23.11 51.21 21.15
N PRO A 1101 22.10 51.58 20.36
CA PRO A 1101 20.90 52.34 20.75
C PRO A 1101 19.72 51.51 21.28
N TRP A 1102 19.82 50.18 21.34
CA TRP A 1102 18.79 49.34 21.93
C TRP A 1102 18.73 49.54 23.45
N ARG A 1103 17.51 49.68 23.95
CA ARG A 1103 17.20 49.77 25.37
C ARG A 1103 16.19 48.69 25.72
N TYR A 1104 16.12 48.33 27.00
CA TYR A 1104 15.16 47.37 27.50
C TYR A 1104 14.43 47.97 28.70
N TRP A 1105 13.14 47.68 28.84
CA TRP A 1105 12.33 48.09 29.99
C TRP A 1105 11.72 46.86 30.67
N GLY A 1106 11.55 46.91 31.99
CA GLY A 1106 11.10 45.78 32.81
C GLY A 1106 12.21 45.23 33.72
N THR A 1107 11.86 44.27 34.58
CA THR A 1107 12.72 43.75 35.67
C THR A 1107 13.34 42.37 35.39
N THR A 1108 13.57 42.02 34.13
CA THR A 1108 13.79 40.64 33.65
C THR A 1108 15.17 40.41 33.03
N VAL A 1109 15.53 39.16 32.75
CA VAL A 1109 16.80 38.83 32.07
C VAL A 1109 16.61 38.98 30.57
N THR A 1110 17.17 40.05 30.00
CA THR A 1110 17.35 40.17 28.54
C THR A 1110 18.80 40.45 28.24
N GLN A 1111 19.35 39.65 27.33
CA GLN A 1111 20.76 39.68 26.98
C GLN A 1111 20.95 39.32 25.52
N ARG A 1112 22.07 39.75 24.95
CA ARG A 1112 22.55 39.30 23.64
C ARG A 1112 23.05 37.86 23.77
N THR A 1113 22.77 37.02 22.78
CA THR A 1113 23.12 35.59 22.78
C THR A 1113 23.50 35.09 21.39
N TYR A 1114 24.24 33.99 21.34
CA TYR A 1114 24.60 33.26 20.12
C TYR A 1114 23.88 31.90 20.00
N GLU A 1115 22.94 31.60 20.91
CA GLU A 1115 22.27 30.29 20.98
C GLU A 1115 21.37 30.02 19.77
N TYR A 1116 20.58 31.03 19.38
CA TYR A 1116 19.74 31.01 18.18
C TYR A 1116 19.77 32.41 17.57
N ALA A 1117 20.04 32.50 16.28
CA ALA A 1117 19.90 33.74 15.49
C ALA A 1117 19.07 33.43 14.23
N HIS A 1118 18.29 34.39 13.77
CA HIS A 1118 17.51 34.29 12.54
C HIS A 1118 18.41 34.61 11.35
N THR A 1119 19.17 35.71 11.46
CA THR A 1119 20.28 36.04 10.56
C THR A 1119 21.53 36.34 11.37
N GLY A 1120 22.70 36.29 10.74
CA GLY A 1120 23.96 36.56 11.42
C GLY A 1120 24.32 35.50 12.48
N THR A 1121 24.92 35.96 13.58
CA THR A 1121 25.47 35.13 14.66
C THR A 1121 24.77 35.37 15.99
N TYR A 1122 24.12 36.52 16.19
CA TYR A 1122 23.59 36.92 17.49
C TYR A 1122 22.11 37.31 17.43
N SER A 1123 21.43 37.20 18.56
CA SER A 1123 20.06 37.70 18.77
C SER A 1123 19.88 38.19 20.21
N LEU A 1124 18.68 38.65 20.55
CA LEU A 1124 18.29 38.88 21.95
C LEU A 1124 17.57 37.66 22.52
N VAL A 1125 17.94 37.25 23.73
CA VAL A 1125 17.16 36.29 24.52
C VAL A 1125 16.52 36.97 25.72
N THR A 1126 15.25 36.66 25.98
CA THR A 1126 14.48 37.11 27.15
C THR A 1126 13.92 35.92 27.93
N SER A 1127 13.89 36.02 29.26
CA SER A 1127 13.16 35.11 30.16
C SER A 1127 12.57 35.83 31.39
N GLY A 1128 11.54 35.24 32.01
CA GLY A 1128 11.00 35.71 33.31
C GLY A 1128 10.20 37.00 33.31
N VAL A 1129 9.34 37.19 32.31
CA VAL A 1129 8.47 38.37 32.16
C VAL A 1129 7.05 38.10 32.64
N ASP A 1130 6.72 38.53 33.86
CA ASP A 1130 5.39 38.28 34.44
C ASP A 1130 4.29 39.25 33.97
N GLN A 1131 4.56 40.56 33.84
CA GLN A 1131 3.54 41.56 33.45
C GLN A 1131 3.74 42.13 32.04
N ALA A 1132 4.85 42.82 31.82
CA ALA A 1132 5.22 43.39 30.53
C ALA A 1132 6.70 43.84 30.54
N ALA A 1133 7.46 43.48 29.52
CA ALA A 1133 8.84 43.93 29.33
C ALA A 1133 9.22 43.86 27.84
N GLY A 1134 10.30 44.50 27.42
CA GLY A 1134 10.80 44.29 26.07
C GLY A 1134 11.82 45.30 25.57
N PRO A 1135 12.49 45.00 24.43
CA PRO A 1135 13.40 45.93 23.79
C PRO A 1135 12.65 47.09 23.11
N TYR A 1136 13.29 48.25 23.08
CA TYR A 1136 12.83 49.42 22.35
C TYR A 1136 14.01 50.27 21.84
N GLN A 1137 13.75 51.03 20.78
CA GLN A 1137 14.72 51.97 20.20
C GLN A 1137 13.97 53.21 19.69
N TYR A 1138 14.64 54.37 19.79
CA TYR A 1138 14.16 55.61 19.17
C TYR A 1138 14.78 55.76 17.78
N THR A 1139 13.99 56.17 16.80
CA THR A 1139 14.48 56.44 15.45
C THR A 1139 15.25 57.77 15.39
N GLY A 1140 15.89 58.07 14.26
CA GLY A 1140 16.23 59.45 13.92
C GLY A 1140 15.01 60.31 13.59
N ALA A 1141 15.23 61.49 13.00
CA ALA A 1141 14.16 62.32 12.45
C ALA A 1141 13.36 61.54 11.40
N ILE A 1142 12.03 61.68 11.42
CA ILE A 1142 11.12 61.02 10.49
C ILE A 1142 10.40 62.03 9.59
N THR A 1143 9.77 61.52 8.53
CA THR A 1143 8.88 62.31 7.66
C THR A 1143 7.48 61.67 7.65
N PRO A 1144 6.41 62.44 7.35
CA PRO A 1144 5.09 61.85 7.14
C PRO A 1144 5.10 60.79 6.03
N GLY A 1145 4.25 59.77 6.16
CA GLY A 1145 4.14 58.64 5.23
C GLY A 1145 3.84 57.33 5.93
N LYS A 1146 3.80 56.23 5.17
CA LYS A 1146 3.56 54.88 5.72
C LYS A 1146 4.87 54.21 6.11
N TYR A 1147 4.84 53.49 7.22
CA TYR A 1147 5.98 52.75 7.77
C TYR A 1147 5.61 51.28 7.98
N LYS A 1148 6.58 50.40 7.76
CA LYS A 1148 6.48 48.95 8.02
C LYS A 1148 7.50 48.55 9.06
N ALA A 1149 7.04 47.97 10.16
CA ALA A 1149 7.90 47.35 11.17
C ALA A 1149 7.88 45.83 10.99
N ILE A 1150 9.03 45.19 11.16
CA ILE A 1150 9.23 43.74 11.00
C ILE A 1150 10.08 43.24 12.17
N LEU A 1151 9.68 42.15 12.80
CA LEU A 1151 10.41 41.49 13.87
C LEU A 1151 10.39 39.98 13.65
N TYR A 1152 11.50 39.30 13.92
CA TYR A 1152 11.52 37.85 14.02
C TYR A 1152 11.64 37.41 15.48
N TYR A 1153 10.94 36.34 15.83
CA TYR A 1153 11.02 35.74 17.16
C TYR A 1153 10.98 34.21 17.09
N TYR A 1154 11.66 33.55 18.02
CA TYR A 1154 11.80 32.09 18.10
C TYR A 1154 11.56 31.60 19.53
N LEU A 1155 10.79 30.53 19.65
CA LEU A 1155 10.54 29.83 20.90
C LEU A 1155 11.07 28.39 20.79
N PRO A 1156 11.98 27.92 21.67
CA PRO A 1156 12.43 26.53 21.67
C PRO A 1156 11.28 25.53 21.84
N THR A 1157 11.43 24.34 21.25
CA THR A 1157 10.43 23.26 21.32
C THR A 1157 10.16 22.74 22.74
N SER A 1158 11.06 22.98 23.68
CA SER A 1158 10.90 22.60 25.10
C SER A 1158 10.03 23.56 25.91
N ALA A 1159 9.73 24.77 25.41
CA ALA A 1159 8.99 25.78 26.16
C ALA A 1159 7.49 25.44 26.31
N THR A 1160 6.88 25.84 27.44
CA THR A 1160 5.49 25.49 27.83
C THR A 1160 4.64 26.72 28.17
N THR A 1161 5.01 27.87 27.61
CA THR A 1161 4.42 29.18 27.95
C THR A 1161 3.05 29.45 27.31
N SER A 1162 2.25 30.30 27.98
CA SER A 1162 1.04 30.94 27.45
C SER A 1162 1.26 32.42 27.09
N GLY A 1163 2.50 32.89 27.16
CA GLY A 1163 2.86 34.29 26.96
C GLY A 1163 2.65 34.78 25.54
N SER A 1164 2.70 36.10 25.38
CA SER A 1164 2.51 36.77 24.09
C SER A 1164 3.52 37.89 23.83
N ILE A 1165 3.69 38.23 22.56
CA ILE A 1165 4.47 39.33 22.02
C ILE A 1165 3.58 40.30 21.26
N GLN A 1166 3.87 41.58 21.37
CA GLN A 1166 3.17 42.65 20.66
C GLN A 1166 4.18 43.66 20.14
N LEU A 1167 3.99 44.13 18.91
CA LEU A 1167 4.71 45.31 18.42
C LEU A 1167 3.89 46.58 18.68
N TRP A 1168 4.60 47.62 19.07
CA TRP A 1168 4.01 48.92 19.40
C TRP A 1168 4.97 50.03 18.96
N THR A 1169 4.47 51.06 18.29
CA THR A 1169 5.22 52.29 17.98
C THR A 1169 4.55 53.52 18.60
N ASN A 1170 5.30 54.29 19.39
CA ASN A 1170 4.91 55.63 19.79
C ASN A 1170 5.34 56.65 18.73
N ILE A 1171 4.42 57.56 18.40
CA ILE A 1171 4.69 58.73 17.55
C ILE A 1171 4.95 59.92 18.46
N LEU A 1172 6.13 60.54 18.36
CA LEU A 1172 6.62 61.54 19.29
C LEU A 1172 6.76 62.92 18.63
N GLN A 1173 6.51 63.99 19.40
CA GLN A 1173 6.78 65.38 19.00
C GLN A 1173 8.25 65.77 19.27
N SER A 1174 8.66 66.93 18.76
CA SER A 1174 9.98 67.50 19.07
C SER A 1174 10.16 67.67 20.59
N GLY A 1175 11.26 67.15 21.14
CA GLY A 1175 11.51 67.12 22.59
C GLY A 1175 11.01 65.87 23.33
N GLY A 1176 10.40 64.89 22.65
CA GLY A 1176 10.17 63.54 23.19
C GLY A 1176 8.79 63.27 23.80
N GLY A 1177 7.85 64.23 23.76
CA GLY A 1177 6.47 64.00 24.20
C GLY A 1177 5.71 63.06 23.25
N LYS A 1178 4.98 62.09 23.79
CA LYS A 1178 4.14 61.18 22.99
C LYS A 1178 2.90 61.91 22.46
N ILE A 1179 2.66 61.80 21.15
CA ILE A 1179 1.46 62.30 20.46
C ILE A 1179 0.37 61.22 20.46
N THR A 1180 0.70 60.04 19.93
CA THR A 1180 -0.20 58.88 19.81
C THR A 1180 0.63 57.60 19.69
N ASP A 1181 -0.02 56.45 19.56
CA ASP A 1181 0.62 55.19 19.25
C ASP A 1181 -0.17 54.27 18.34
N VAL A 1182 0.54 53.33 17.72
CA VAL A 1182 -0.02 52.25 16.91
C VAL A 1182 0.50 50.91 17.43
N ARG A 1183 -0.38 49.91 17.54
CA ARG A 1183 -0.05 48.58 18.07
C ARG A 1183 -0.59 47.46 17.19
N THR A 1184 0.10 46.35 17.18
CA THR A 1184 -0.45 45.07 16.69
C THR A 1184 -1.40 44.47 17.74
N GLY A 1185 -2.12 43.42 17.37
CA GLY A 1185 -2.68 42.49 18.36
C GLY A 1185 -1.57 41.81 19.17
N ASN A 1186 -1.94 41.20 20.30
CA ASN A 1186 -1.04 40.30 21.03
C ASN A 1186 -0.91 38.99 20.26
N VAL A 1187 0.32 38.54 20.05
CA VAL A 1187 0.67 37.32 19.31
C VAL A 1187 1.25 36.29 20.28
N PRO A 1188 0.64 35.11 20.44
CA PRO A 1188 1.15 34.08 21.34
C PRO A 1188 2.52 33.52 20.95
N PHE A 1189 3.38 33.24 21.94
CA PHE A 1189 4.71 32.66 21.69
C PHE A 1189 4.65 31.24 21.10
N SER A 1190 3.56 30.53 21.32
CA SER A 1190 3.29 29.20 20.75
C SER A 1190 3.44 29.17 19.23
N TRP A 1191 3.23 30.29 18.53
CA TRP A 1191 3.36 30.38 17.07
C TRP A 1191 4.79 30.15 16.59
N ALA A 1192 5.78 30.53 17.41
CA ALA A 1192 7.21 30.42 17.10
C ALA A 1192 7.87 29.16 17.68
N LYS A 1193 7.09 28.17 18.11
CA LYS A 1193 7.63 26.96 18.71
C LYS A 1193 8.40 26.12 17.69
N GLY A 1194 9.71 26.03 17.87
CA GLY A 1194 10.64 25.28 17.03
C GLY A 1194 11.01 25.94 15.70
N GLN A 1195 10.53 27.16 15.42
CA GLN A 1195 10.80 27.87 14.17
C GLN A 1195 10.75 29.39 14.36
N TRP A 1196 11.54 30.12 13.58
CA TRP A 1196 11.47 31.58 13.56
C TRP A 1196 10.13 32.03 12.96
N ARG A 1197 9.49 33.01 13.57
CA ARG A 1197 8.27 33.63 13.06
C ARG A 1197 8.45 35.11 12.87
N LYS A 1198 7.94 35.58 11.74
CA LYS A 1198 7.82 37.01 11.47
C LYS A 1198 6.57 37.58 12.13
N LEU A 1199 6.73 38.74 12.73
CA LEU A 1199 5.68 39.64 13.17
C LEU A 1199 5.89 40.98 12.47
N ASP A 1200 4.96 41.40 11.62
CA ASP A 1200 5.03 42.67 10.91
C ASP A 1200 3.70 43.44 10.94
N TYR A 1201 3.78 44.75 10.71
CA TYR A 1201 2.60 45.60 10.53
C TYR A 1201 2.96 46.90 9.81
N ILE A 1202 1.98 47.46 9.11
CA ILE A 1202 2.06 48.73 8.41
C ILE A 1202 1.21 49.75 9.16
N PHE A 1203 1.74 50.97 9.33
CA PHE A 1203 1.02 52.08 9.94
C PHE A 1203 1.34 53.40 9.23
N GLU A 1204 0.47 54.38 9.37
CA GLU A 1204 0.61 55.69 8.73
C GLU A 1204 1.01 56.76 9.75
N VAL A 1205 2.02 57.57 9.40
CA VAL A 1205 2.40 58.78 10.12
C VAL A 1205 1.87 59.99 9.36
N LYS A 1206 0.85 60.66 9.91
CA LYS A 1206 0.23 61.85 9.31
C LYS A 1206 1.13 63.09 9.36
N PRO A 1207 0.94 64.09 8.47
CA PRO A 1207 1.66 65.36 8.53
C PRO A 1207 1.52 66.10 9.86
N ASP A 1208 0.33 66.03 10.48
CA ASP A 1208 0.07 66.54 11.82
C ASP A 1208 -0.97 65.67 12.54
N TYR A 1209 -1.00 65.79 13.86
CA TYR A 1209 -2.01 65.22 14.73
C TYR A 1209 -2.60 66.33 15.59
N ASN A 1210 -3.74 66.88 15.16
CA ASN A 1210 -4.40 68.01 15.82
C ASN A 1210 -3.47 69.23 15.96
N GLY A 1211 -2.71 69.57 14.91
CA GLY A 1211 -1.80 70.71 14.88
C GLY A 1211 -0.41 70.47 15.49
N VAL A 1212 -0.11 69.24 15.95
CA VAL A 1212 1.23 68.84 16.43
C VAL A 1212 1.93 67.97 15.38
N ALA A 1213 3.09 68.43 14.90
CA ALA A 1213 3.89 67.70 13.92
C ALA A 1213 4.70 66.57 14.57
N PRO A 1214 4.71 65.35 13.99
CA PRO A 1214 5.54 64.26 14.46
C PRO A 1214 7.02 64.50 14.09
N ALA A 1215 7.93 64.13 14.99
CA ALA A 1215 9.38 64.35 14.81
C ALA A 1215 10.19 63.05 14.90
N GLN A 1216 9.77 62.10 15.72
CA GLN A 1216 10.51 60.86 16.01
C GLN A 1216 9.54 59.71 16.29
N LEU A 1217 9.97 58.47 16.07
CA LEU A 1217 9.27 57.27 16.48
C LEU A 1217 10.03 56.55 17.60
N GLN A 1218 9.30 55.90 18.50
CA GLN A 1218 9.86 54.94 19.44
C GLN A 1218 9.19 53.59 19.16
N VAL A 1219 9.96 52.64 18.65
CA VAL A 1219 9.49 51.30 18.34
C VAL A 1219 9.78 50.40 19.53
N CYS A 1220 8.79 49.62 19.95
CA CYS A 1220 8.80 48.79 21.15
C CYS A 1220 8.28 47.38 20.85
N VAL A 1221 8.90 46.40 21.50
CA VAL A 1221 8.33 45.07 21.68
C VAL A 1221 7.77 44.99 23.09
N THR A 1222 6.61 44.35 23.25
CA THR A 1222 6.06 44.01 24.56
C THR A 1222 5.88 42.51 24.66
N ILE A 1223 6.55 41.90 25.62
CA ILE A 1223 6.47 40.48 26.01
C ILE A 1223 5.63 40.41 27.28
N ARG A 1224 4.69 39.45 27.38
CA ARG A 1224 3.81 39.25 28.54
C ARG A 1224 3.73 37.79 28.94
N ASP A 1225 3.43 37.53 30.21
CA ASP A 1225 3.08 36.22 30.77
C ASP A 1225 4.07 35.09 30.42
N PHE A 1226 5.38 35.39 30.48
CA PHE A 1226 6.48 34.50 30.08
C PHE A 1226 7.29 34.07 31.31
N LYS A 1227 7.20 32.78 31.69
CA LYS A 1227 7.80 32.22 32.90
C LYS A 1227 9.34 32.37 32.96
N THR A 1228 9.89 32.25 34.18
CA THR A 1228 11.32 32.46 34.49
C THR A 1228 12.29 31.44 33.91
N THR A 1229 11.83 30.25 33.51
CA THR A 1229 12.69 29.16 33.00
C THR A 1229 12.70 29.00 31.48
N ASP A 1230 11.70 29.53 30.77
CA ASP A 1230 11.62 29.46 29.31
C ASP A 1230 12.42 30.60 28.67
N ARG A 1231 12.93 30.41 27.45
CA ARG A 1231 13.76 31.39 26.73
C ARG A 1231 13.09 31.77 25.41
N LEU A 1232 12.94 33.06 25.17
CA LEU A 1232 12.42 33.63 23.93
C LEU A 1232 13.55 34.34 23.21
N TYR A 1233 13.71 34.10 21.92
CA TYR A 1233 14.72 34.74 21.09
C TYR A 1233 14.05 35.73 20.15
N ILE A 1234 14.66 36.90 19.95
CA ILE A 1234 14.16 38.00 19.14
C ILE A 1234 15.30 38.48 18.27
N ASP A 1235 15.04 38.64 16.98
CA ASP A 1235 16.04 39.01 15.98
C ASP A 1235 15.43 39.86 14.85
N ASP A 1236 16.28 40.49 14.06
CA ASP A 1236 15.92 41.24 12.84
C ASP A 1236 14.79 42.26 13.03
N PHE A 1237 14.88 43.09 14.08
CA PHE A 1237 13.91 44.16 14.30
C PHE A 1237 14.20 45.37 13.40
N SER A 1238 13.40 45.52 12.35
CA SER A 1238 13.56 46.55 11.34
C SER A 1238 12.35 47.47 11.23
N LEU A 1239 12.59 48.73 10.88
CA LEU A 1239 11.56 49.72 10.53
C LEU A 1239 11.92 50.40 9.22
N TYR A 1240 11.06 50.26 8.23
CA TYR A 1240 11.23 50.88 6.91
C TYR A 1240 10.11 51.88 6.63
N LYS A 1241 10.43 52.95 5.90
CA LYS A 1241 9.40 53.77 5.23
C LYS A 1241 9.00 53.05 3.94
N LEU A 1242 7.69 52.95 3.67
CA LEU A 1242 7.23 52.50 2.35
C LEU A 1242 7.52 53.59 1.31
N ALA A 1243 7.75 53.20 0.07
CA ALA A 1243 7.87 54.16 -1.02
C ALA A 1243 6.59 55.02 -1.12
N ASP A 1244 6.78 56.34 -1.23
CA ASP A 1244 5.70 57.34 -1.29
C ASP A 1244 4.91 57.27 -2.60
#